data_AF-A0A952TQQ8-F1
#
_entry.id   AF-A0A952TQQ8-F1
#
_cell.length_a   1.000
_cell.length_b   1.000
_cell.length_c   1.000
_cell.angle_alpha   90.00
_cell.angle_beta   90.00
_cell.angle_gamma   90.00
#
_symmetry.space_group_name_H-M   'P 1'
#
loop_
_entity.id
_entity.type
_entity.pdbx_description
1 polymer ?
#
loop_
_entity_poly.entity_id
_entity_poly.type
_entity_poly.pdbx_seq_one_letter_code
_entity_poly.pdbx_strand_id
1 'polypeptide(L)'
;MGQTALNFILPLGLLLSFATPFSAVAAKRCEVVHAGASTTTSVPQVRGFLNPGAQVQADGHVQLHLTQRNSLTGHLVNAVARGVLQPALKTKRLDEVLARLQTKLKEGGEQSFFGKVLESFGITSRFNLKMLEEVPTEGPMIVTLNHPLSGLELVAVAEALAPVRKDVKIVATNFLESVPGFKDHAIFVNPMGGAEARAYNARQREKIVEHLQDGHVIVIAPAGAVSVKEKLSDEHAMDPVWKTGVADFLAQVPHAQVLPVFVNGGPSPTFHRMQRVHPFAGTSMIIREIGDLIGKSIDFAIGAPIKAVEHQKFTDRRDLMKYLRLRTYIMSEAVPKTETTAQPKRVRAEPIAEAIDPAIIKAEIEGLKVLHDLAPDNDAKGMKALIAHGRDIPNVLNEIGRLREVNFWEAGEGTGRARDLDKYDLDYNHLIVWDKKQNRIAGAYRVGFVDNILREKGPEGLYTGQFFGIAPLLPSKLAQMFEIGRSFVDKDYQGRSFALPTLFGGLAKILAFEGKYRGFFGAVSVSNEFTPVSKALILKWAARYAGDKDYGTVSVKTPPRFKTRLTEAELDYLVEKSPTIQELNQLIEAAEGRPGARTPQLIPIYVELGSRFLAFDQDMAFNTVDGLILSDIRELTHPVRVKYMGEEGARVFEQKWNLGE
;
A
#
# COMPACT_ATOMS: atom_id res chain seq x y z
N MET A 1 38.15 -47.42 24.07
CA MET A 1 36.79 -47.61 23.50
C MET A 1 35.74 -46.64 24.08
N GLY A 2 36.09 -45.38 24.41
CA GLY A 2 35.18 -44.50 25.17
C GLY A 2 34.83 -43.12 24.57
N GLN A 3 35.39 -42.73 23.41
CA GLN A 3 35.19 -41.39 22.83
C GLN A 3 34.42 -41.37 21.51
N THR A 4 34.25 -42.52 20.84
CA THR A 4 33.49 -42.62 19.60
C THR A 4 31.99 -42.70 19.83
N ALA A 5 31.51 -43.08 21.02
CA ALA A 5 30.07 -43.19 21.30
C ALA A 5 29.41 -41.83 21.64
N LEU A 6 30.16 -40.85 22.17
CA LEU A 6 29.59 -39.57 22.60
C LEU A 6 29.24 -38.64 21.42
N ASN A 7 29.95 -38.75 20.29
CA ASN A 7 29.65 -37.98 19.06
C ASN A 7 28.42 -38.50 18.28
N PHE A 8 27.84 -39.65 18.66
CA PHE A 8 26.61 -40.19 18.07
C PHE A 8 25.34 -39.82 18.86
N ILE A 9 25.48 -39.41 20.12
CA ILE A 9 24.31 -39.18 21.01
C ILE A 9 23.74 -37.77 20.84
N LEU A 10 24.54 -36.76 20.47
CA LEU A 10 24.04 -35.39 20.23
C LEU A 10 23.05 -35.27 19.05
N PRO A 11 23.29 -35.88 17.87
CA PRO A 11 22.32 -35.83 16.76
C PRO A 11 21.05 -36.63 17.04
N LEU A 12 21.14 -37.74 17.78
CA LEU A 12 19.98 -38.55 18.19
C LEU A 12 19.17 -37.89 19.32
N GLY A 13 19.82 -37.18 20.23
CA GLY A 13 19.18 -36.40 21.29
C GLY A 13 18.40 -35.21 20.75
N LEU A 14 18.89 -34.58 19.67
CA LEU A 14 18.11 -33.61 18.89
C LEU A 14 16.91 -34.28 18.21
N LEU A 15 17.07 -35.46 17.61
CA LEU A 15 15.98 -36.22 16.96
C LEU A 15 14.89 -36.67 17.94
N LEU A 16 15.24 -37.07 19.16
CA LEU A 16 14.30 -37.49 20.22
C LEU A 16 13.58 -36.31 20.87
N SER A 17 14.16 -35.11 20.87
CA SER A 17 13.48 -33.88 21.33
C SER A 17 12.44 -33.35 20.35
N PHE A 18 12.35 -33.87 19.12
CA PHE A 18 11.22 -33.63 18.22
C PHE A 18 9.96 -34.44 18.59
N ALA A 19 10.05 -35.44 19.48
CA ALA A 19 8.97 -36.39 19.78
C ALA A 19 8.29 -36.19 21.15
N THR A 20 8.81 -35.36 22.05
CA THR A 20 8.22 -35.12 23.39
C THR A 20 8.01 -33.63 23.66
N PRO A 21 6.79 -33.19 24.03
CA PRO A 21 6.52 -31.79 24.32
C PRO A 21 6.88 -31.43 25.77
N PHE A 22 7.93 -31.98 26.39
CA PHE A 22 8.38 -31.57 27.73
C PHE A 22 9.82 -32.02 27.99
N SER A 23 10.78 -31.09 27.93
CA SER A 23 11.97 -31.04 28.81
C SER A 23 12.92 -29.91 28.40
N ALA A 24 12.54 -28.67 28.73
CA ALA A 24 13.46 -27.54 28.75
C ALA A 24 14.25 -27.50 30.07
N VAL A 25 15.18 -28.44 30.31
CA VAL A 25 16.13 -28.37 31.43
C VAL A 25 17.43 -29.10 31.07
N ALA A 26 18.31 -28.48 30.29
CA ALA A 26 19.76 -28.80 30.25
C ALA A 26 20.53 -27.87 29.28
N ALA A 27 20.35 -26.55 29.39
CA ALA A 27 21.21 -25.58 28.71
C ALA A 27 21.24 -24.26 29.48
N LYS A 28 21.51 -24.34 30.78
CA LYS A 28 21.67 -23.17 31.66
C LYS A 28 22.82 -23.44 32.63
N ARG A 29 24.05 -23.36 32.12
CA ARG A 29 25.28 -23.17 32.90
C ARG A 29 26.44 -22.97 31.92
N CYS A 30 26.74 -21.71 31.64
CA CYS A 30 28.08 -21.14 31.51
C CYS A 30 27.91 -19.74 30.92
N GLU A 31 27.71 -18.77 31.79
CA GLU A 31 27.97 -17.38 31.50
C GLU A 31 29.13 -16.91 32.39
N VAL A 32 29.95 -16.03 31.81
CA VAL A 32 31.02 -15.20 32.41
C VAL A 32 32.38 -15.87 32.62
N VAL A 33 33.35 -15.56 31.72
CA VAL A 33 34.55 -14.73 32.03
C VAL A 33 35.01 -14.03 30.74
N HIS A 34 35.10 -12.69 30.78
CA HIS A 34 35.83 -11.87 29.79
C HIS A 34 37.34 -11.88 30.11
N ALA A 35 38.18 -12.14 29.12
CA ALA A 35 39.55 -11.58 29.02
C ALA A 35 40.07 -11.79 27.59
N GLY A 36 40.67 -10.73 27.02
CA GLY A 36 41.17 -10.74 25.65
C GLY A 36 42.43 -11.58 25.47
N ALA A 37 42.50 -12.28 24.33
CA ALA A 37 43.74 -12.59 23.62
C ALA A 37 43.36 -13.11 22.22
N SER A 38 43.89 -12.46 21.19
CA SER A 38 43.82 -12.90 19.80
C SER A 38 44.43 -14.28 19.64
N THR A 39 43.62 -15.29 19.40
CA THR A 39 44.08 -16.56 18.81
C THR A 39 43.05 -17.04 17.79
N THR A 40 43.48 -17.03 16.53
CA THR A 40 42.84 -17.72 15.41
C THR A 40 42.67 -19.19 15.74
N THR A 41 41.49 -19.59 16.19
CA THR A 41 41.05 -20.98 16.21
C THR A 41 40.03 -21.15 15.10
N SER A 42 40.51 -21.70 13.98
CA SER A 42 39.66 -22.21 12.92
C SER A 42 38.74 -23.29 13.51
N VAL A 43 37.47 -22.95 13.72
CA VAL A 43 36.43 -23.95 13.94
C VAL A 43 36.45 -24.85 12.71
N PRO A 44 36.68 -26.17 12.84
CA PRO A 44 36.63 -27.06 11.69
C PRO A 44 35.23 -26.98 11.11
N GLN A 45 35.10 -26.59 9.83
CA GLN A 45 33.87 -26.80 9.09
C GLN A 45 33.58 -28.31 9.12
N VAL A 46 32.64 -28.72 9.97
CA VAL A 46 32.07 -30.06 9.93
C VAL A 46 31.37 -30.18 8.57
N ARG A 47 32.06 -30.79 7.59
CA ARG A 47 31.46 -31.21 6.32
C ARG A 47 30.19 -31.99 6.65
N GLY A 48 29.04 -31.44 6.25
CA GLY A 48 27.70 -31.86 6.66
C GLY A 48 27.46 -33.36 6.50
N PHE A 49 27.30 -34.05 7.63
CA PHE A 49 26.89 -35.45 7.69
C PHE A 49 25.38 -35.61 7.42
N LEU A 50 24.61 -34.54 7.65
CA LEU A 50 23.15 -34.49 7.52
C LEU A 50 22.77 -33.44 6.46
N ASN A 51 22.11 -33.88 5.40
CA ASN A 51 21.46 -33.04 4.39
C ASN A 51 19.98 -33.47 4.29
N PRO A 52 19.11 -32.95 5.19
CA PRO A 52 17.70 -33.29 5.21
C PRO A 52 17.00 -32.85 3.92
N GLY A 53 16.26 -33.75 3.32
CA GLY A 53 15.47 -33.53 2.10
C GLY A 53 14.29 -34.49 2.03
N ALA A 54 13.43 -34.25 1.04
CA ALA A 54 12.30 -35.10 0.72
C ALA A 54 12.30 -35.42 -0.76
N GLN A 55 11.87 -36.63 -1.09
CA GLN A 55 11.75 -37.10 -2.46
C GLN A 55 10.40 -37.79 -2.63
N VAL A 56 9.74 -37.51 -3.75
CA VAL A 56 8.56 -38.29 -4.15
C VAL A 56 9.06 -39.54 -4.85
N GLN A 57 8.71 -40.70 -4.29
CA GLN A 57 9.06 -42.00 -4.83
C GLN A 57 8.19 -42.32 -6.05
N ALA A 58 8.61 -43.31 -6.85
CA ALA A 58 7.89 -43.70 -8.07
C ALA A 58 6.45 -44.20 -7.79
N ASP A 59 6.22 -44.72 -6.59
CA ASP A 59 4.91 -45.16 -6.08
C ASP A 59 4.04 -44.00 -5.54
N GLY A 60 4.54 -42.76 -5.59
CA GLY A 60 3.82 -41.55 -5.16
C GLY A 60 3.98 -41.18 -3.68
N HIS A 61 4.74 -41.93 -2.89
CA HIS A 61 4.96 -41.62 -1.47
C HIS A 61 6.05 -40.57 -1.25
N VAL A 62 5.80 -39.63 -0.34
CA VAL A 62 6.80 -38.66 0.12
C VAL A 62 7.74 -39.34 1.12
N GLN A 63 9.01 -39.51 0.74
CA GLN A 63 10.03 -40.09 1.61
C GLN A 63 11.02 -39.03 2.10
N LEU A 64 11.22 -38.98 3.42
CA LEU A 64 12.22 -38.14 4.06
C LEU A 64 13.58 -38.84 4.08
N HIS A 65 14.64 -38.09 3.79
CA HIS A 65 16.03 -38.53 3.91
C HIS A 65 16.83 -37.47 4.65
N LEU A 66 17.65 -37.88 5.60
CA LEU A 66 18.59 -37.01 6.31
C LEU A 66 19.99 -37.05 5.71
N THR A 67 20.30 -37.99 4.82
CA THR A 67 21.57 -38.08 4.12
C THR A 67 21.42 -38.84 2.80
N GLN A 68 22.21 -38.45 1.78
CA GLN A 68 22.28 -39.16 0.49
C GLN A 68 23.43 -40.17 0.43
N ARG A 69 24.13 -40.43 1.55
CA ARG A 69 25.22 -41.42 1.57
C ARG A 69 24.66 -42.83 1.43
N ASN A 70 25.12 -43.55 0.41
CA ASN A 70 24.87 -44.97 0.24
C ASN A 70 25.80 -45.80 1.16
N SER A 71 25.56 -45.76 2.47
CA SER A 71 26.30 -46.53 3.48
C SER A 71 25.36 -47.08 4.55
N LEU A 72 25.77 -48.12 5.27
CA LEU A 72 25.01 -48.71 6.39
C LEU A 72 24.55 -47.66 7.41
N THR A 73 25.43 -46.72 7.76
CA THR A 73 25.13 -45.62 8.66
C THR A 73 24.12 -44.64 8.06
N GLY A 74 24.20 -44.36 6.75
CA GLY A 74 23.24 -43.51 6.05
C GLY A 74 21.84 -44.14 5.97
N HIS A 75 21.78 -45.45 5.73
CA HIS A 75 20.53 -46.22 5.74
C HIS A 75 19.87 -46.22 7.11
N LEU A 76 20.64 -46.40 8.19
CA LEU A 76 20.13 -46.35 9.56
C LEU A 76 19.61 -44.95 9.93
N VAL A 77 20.35 -43.90 9.59
CA VAL A 77 19.95 -42.50 9.84
C VAL A 77 18.67 -42.15 9.07
N ASN A 78 18.55 -42.57 7.82
CA ASN A 78 17.32 -42.41 7.04
C ASN A 78 16.16 -43.26 7.57
N ALA A 79 16.42 -44.45 8.11
CA ALA A 79 15.39 -45.29 8.75
C ALA A 79 14.82 -44.62 10.01
N VAL A 80 15.67 -44.02 10.85
CA VAL A 80 15.23 -43.24 12.02
C VAL A 80 14.41 -42.02 11.58
N ALA A 81 14.81 -41.33 10.52
CA ALA A 81 14.04 -40.23 9.96
C ALA A 81 12.64 -40.66 9.53
N ARG A 82 12.52 -41.81 8.86
CA ARG A 82 11.22 -42.38 8.46
C ARG A 82 10.38 -42.83 9.66
N GLY A 83 10.98 -43.45 10.66
CA GLY A 83 10.25 -43.94 11.83
C GLY A 83 9.73 -42.83 12.76
N VAL A 84 10.47 -41.72 12.88
CA VAL A 84 10.19 -40.68 13.90
C VAL A 84 9.73 -39.36 13.30
N LEU A 85 10.40 -38.84 12.26
CA LEU A 85 10.09 -37.53 11.68
C LEU A 85 8.90 -37.59 10.72
N GLN A 86 8.75 -38.66 9.94
CA GLN A 86 7.71 -38.78 8.92
C GLN A 86 6.28 -38.75 9.50
N PRO A 87 5.98 -39.42 10.64
CA PRO A 87 4.70 -39.29 11.32
C PRO A 87 4.51 -37.90 11.96
N ALA A 88 5.56 -37.35 12.59
CA ALA A 88 5.52 -36.03 13.24
C ALA A 88 5.24 -34.88 12.24
N LEU A 89 5.66 -35.04 10.98
CA LEU A 89 5.43 -34.11 9.88
C LEU A 89 4.12 -34.36 9.12
N LYS A 90 3.32 -35.36 9.53
CA LYS A 90 1.99 -35.68 8.94
C LYS A 90 1.99 -35.92 7.43
N THR A 91 3.07 -36.50 6.91
CA THR A 91 3.32 -36.74 5.47
C THR A 91 2.23 -37.52 4.74
N LYS A 92 1.48 -38.40 5.41
CA LYS A 92 0.36 -39.17 4.81
C LYS A 92 -0.65 -38.29 4.08
N ARG A 93 -0.92 -37.09 4.59
CA ARG A 93 -1.85 -36.15 3.94
C ARG A 93 -1.35 -35.71 2.57
N LEU A 94 -0.03 -35.62 2.37
CA LEU A 94 0.56 -35.28 1.08
C LEU A 94 0.57 -36.47 0.13
N ASP A 95 0.71 -37.69 0.61
CA ASP A 95 0.60 -38.89 -0.23
C ASP A 95 -0.78 -38.96 -0.90
N GLU A 96 -1.85 -38.67 -0.16
CA GLU A 96 -3.22 -38.58 -0.70
C GLU A 96 -3.36 -37.47 -1.76
N VAL A 97 -2.75 -36.31 -1.52
CA VAL A 97 -2.72 -35.20 -2.49
C VAL A 97 -1.99 -35.59 -3.77
N LEU A 98 -0.83 -36.25 -3.65
CA LEU A 98 -0.05 -36.71 -4.80
C LEU A 98 -0.78 -37.77 -5.61
N ALA A 99 -1.49 -38.70 -4.95
CA ALA A 99 -2.35 -39.68 -5.62
C ALA A 99 -3.48 -39.01 -6.42
N ARG A 100 -4.13 -37.98 -5.83
CA ARG A 100 -5.13 -37.16 -6.55
C ARG A 100 -4.52 -36.43 -7.74
N LEU A 101 -3.34 -35.82 -7.57
CA LEU A 101 -2.64 -35.13 -8.65
C LEU A 101 -2.29 -36.09 -9.80
N GLN A 102 -1.73 -37.26 -9.51
CA GLN A 102 -1.42 -38.27 -10.53
C GLN A 102 -2.66 -38.70 -11.32
N THR A 103 -3.81 -38.80 -10.65
CA THR A 103 -5.09 -39.12 -11.30
C THR A 103 -5.51 -37.97 -12.23
N LYS A 104 -5.49 -36.73 -11.74
CA LYS A 104 -5.84 -35.53 -12.52
C LYS A 104 -4.90 -35.23 -13.68
N LEU A 105 -3.63 -35.60 -13.59
CA LEU A 105 -2.69 -35.45 -14.69
C LEU A 105 -3.00 -36.42 -15.85
N LYS A 106 -3.63 -37.56 -15.57
CA LYS A 106 -4.11 -38.51 -16.60
C LYS A 106 -5.45 -38.08 -17.20
N GLU A 107 -6.27 -37.38 -16.43
CA GLU A 107 -7.50 -36.76 -16.92
C GLU A 107 -7.12 -35.60 -17.87
N GLY A 108 -7.31 -35.79 -19.19
CA GLY A 108 -7.21 -34.70 -20.15
C GLY A 108 -8.23 -33.59 -19.86
N GLY A 109 -8.03 -32.38 -20.39
CA GLY A 109 -8.98 -31.28 -20.22
C GLY A 109 -8.34 -29.90 -20.36
N GLU A 110 -9.17 -28.86 -20.31
CA GLU A 110 -8.75 -27.45 -20.47
C GLU A 110 -8.13 -26.85 -19.19
N GLN A 111 -8.25 -27.52 -18.04
CA GLN A 111 -7.69 -27.06 -16.77
C GLN A 111 -6.16 -27.02 -16.82
N SER A 112 -5.58 -25.91 -16.34
CA SER A 112 -4.14 -25.74 -16.28
C SER A 112 -3.48 -26.75 -15.31
N PHE A 113 -2.18 -27.00 -15.50
CA PHE A 113 -1.38 -27.79 -14.57
C PHE A 113 -1.47 -27.26 -13.13
N PHE A 114 -1.37 -25.94 -12.95
CA PHE A 114 -1.42 -25.32 -11.63
C PHE A 114 -2.80 -25.50 -10.98
N GLY A 115 -3.88 -25.38 -11.76
CA GLY A 115 -5.24 -25.65 -11.31
C GLY A 115 -5.43 -27.09 -10.81
N LYS A 116 -4.88 -28.07 -11.54
CA LYS A 116 -4.90 -29.49 -11.11
C LYS A 116 -4.14 -29.69 -9.79
N VAL A 117 -3.02 -29.00 -9.58
CA VAL A 117 -2.30 -29.01 -8.31
C VAL A 117 -3.17 -28.45 -7.19
N LEU A 118 -3.70 -27.23 -7.34
CA LEU A 118 -4.52 -26.58 -6.29
C LEU A 118 -5.76 -27.40 -5.95
N GLU A 119 -6.45 -27.95 -6.94
CA GLU A 119 -7.62 -28.79 -6.73
C GLU A 119 -7.26 -30.09 -5.98
N SER A 120 -6.09 -30.67 -6.27
CA SER A 120 -5.58 -31.85 -5.53
C SER A 120 -5.31 -31.54 -4.06
N PHE A 121 -5.00 -30.29 -3.72
CA PHE A 121 -4.90 -29.81 -2.34
C PHE A 121 -6.23 -29.33 -1.76
N GLY A 122 -7.26 -29.14 -2.59
CA GLY A 122 -8.52 -28.49 -2.18
C GLY A 122 -8.34 -27.02 -1.81
N ILE A 123 -7.39 -26.31 -2.45
CA ILE A 123 -7.12 -24.90 -2.18
C ILE A 123 -8.11 -24.01 -2.93
N THR A 124 -8.63 -23.00 -2.25
CA THR A 124 -9.35 -21.89 -2.88
C THR A 124 -8.49 -20.64 -2.84
N SER A 125 -8.28 -19.97 -3.97
CA SER A 125 -7.52 -18.72 -4.03
C SER A 125 -8.47 -17.53 -4.22
N ARG A 126 -8.30 -16.47 -3.42
CA ARG A 126 -9.12 -15.26 -3.50
C ARG A 126 -8.25 -14.07 -3.91
N PHE A 127 -8.61 -13.47 -5.04
CA PHE A 127 -7.97 -12.28 -5.62
C PHE A 127 -9.03 -11.19 -5.84
N ASN A 128 -8.60 -9.94 -5.93
CA ASN A 128 -9.44 -8.90 -6.56
C ASN A 128 -9.38 -9.07 -8.09
N LEU A 129 -10.46 -9.57 -8.69
CA LEU A 129 -10.52 -9.86 -10.13
C LEU A 129 -10.27 -8.63 -11.02
N LYS A 130 -10.67 -7.43 -10.58
CA LYS A 130 -10.47 -6.20 -11.37
C LYS A 130 -8.99 -5.88 -11.58
N MET A 131 -8.15 -6.21 -10.61
CA MET A 131 -6.70 -5.97 -10.73
C MET A 131 -6.03 -6.98 -11.69
N LEU A 132 -6.64 -8.16 -11.91
CA LEU A 132 -6.12 -9.14 -12.88
C LEU A 132 -6.33 -8.70 -14.33
N GLU A 133 -7.34 -7.87 -14.60
CA GLU A 133 -7.62 -7.30 -15.92
C GLU A 133 -6.49 -6.37 -16.40
N GLU A 134 -5.67 -5.84 -15.49
CA GLU A 134 -4.52 -5.00 -15.81
C GLU A 134 -3.28 -5.79 -16.23
N VAL A 135 -3.29 -7.12 -16.11
CA VAL A 135 -2.14 -7.95 -16.48
C VAL A 135 -1.99 -7.98 -18.01
N PRO A 136 -0.84 -7.57 -18.56
CA PRO A 136 -0.53 -7.68 -19.98
C PRO A 136 -0.66 -9.13 -20.48
N THR A 137 -1.34 -9.29 -21.61
CA THR A 137 -1.51 -10.58 -22.31
C THR A 137 -0.23 -11.11 -22.93
N GLU A 138 0.76 -10.23 -23.16
CA GLU A 138 2.03 -10.56 -23.81
C GLU A 138 3.19 -9.75 -23.22
N GLY A 139 4.42 -10.09 -23.63
CA GLY A 139 5.64 -9.45 -23.18
C GLY A 139 6.17 -9.97 -21.85
N PRO A 140 7.47 -9.79 -21.59
CA PRO A 140 8.12 -10.39 -20.44
C PRO A 140 7.64 -9.81 -19.13
N MET A 141 7.44 -10.70 -18.17
CA MET A 141 6.96 -10.31 -16.85
C MET A 141 7.60 -11.14 -15.75
N ILE A 142 8.00 -10.46 -14.68
CA ILE A 142 8.41 -11.10 -13.44
C ILE A 142 7.34 -10.81 -12.38
N VAL A 143 6.67 -11.85 -11.92
CA VAL A 143 5.73 -11.76 -10.79
C VAL A 143 6.51 -11.97 -9.51
N THR A 144 6.55 -10.95 -8.65
CA THR A 144 7.25 -10.99 -7.36
C THR A 144 6.26 -11.07 -6.22
N LEU A 145 6.49 -11.97 -5.27
CA LEU A 145 5.65 -12.12 -4.09
C LEU A 145 6.42 -12.36 -2.80
N ASN A 146 5.81 -11.99 -1.66
CA ASN A 146 6.25 -12.48 -0.36
C ASN A 146 5.93 -13.98 -0.20
N HIS A 147 6.66 -14.68 0.67
CA HIS A 147 6.63 -16.15 0.71
C HIS A 147 6.17 -16.75 2.06
N PRO A 148 4.92 -16.51 2.52
CA PRO A 148 4.49 -16.97 3.83
C PRO A 148 4.04 -18.44 3.89
N LEU A 149 3.74 -19.11 2.76
CA LEU A 149 2.97 -20.36 2.73
C LEU A 149 3.71 -21.54 2.06
N SER A 150 5.05 -21.48 2.02
CA SER A 150 5.90 -22.64 1.70
C SER A 150 5.75 -23.21 0.27
N GLY A 151 5.18 -22.49 -0.69
CA GLY A 151 5.28 -22.78 -2.13
C GLY A 151 3.95 -22.79 -2.87
N LEU A 152 2.84 -23.14 -2.21
CA LEU A 152 1.52 -23.22 -2.85
C LEU A 152 1.02 -21.87 -3.33
N GLU A 153 1.49 -20.76 -2.74
CA GLU A 153 1.17 -19.42 -3.19
C GLU A 153 1.72 -19.11 -4.59
N LEU A 154 2.86 -19.67 -5.00
CA LEU A 154 3.38 -19.51 -6.37
C LEU A 154 2.49 -20.24 -7.38
N VAL A 155 2.01 -21.43 -7.03
CA VAL A 155 1.08 -22.23 -7.85
C VAL A 155 -0.25 -21.49 -7.99
N ALA A 156 -0.77 -20.93 -6.90
CA ALA A 156 -2.00 -20.14 -6.89
C ALA A 156 -1.93 -18.91 -7.79
N VAL A 157 -0.81 -18.18 -7.74
CA VAL A 157 -0.58 -17.03 -8.63
C VAL A 157 -0.47 -17.48 -10.08
N ALA A 158 0.25 -18.57 -10.37
CA ALA A 158 0.37 -19.07 -11.74
C ALA A 158 -0.97 -19.54 -12.32
N GLU A 159 -1.82 -20.17 -11.51
CA GLU A 159 -3.20 -20.52 -11.91
C GLU A 159 -4.04 -19.29 -12.20
N ALA A 160 -3.96 -18.25 -11.34
CA ALA A 160 -4.72 -17.02 -11.54
C ALA A 160 -4.35 -16.30 -12.86
N LEU A 161 -3.12 -16.49 -13.35
CA LEU A 161 -2.65 -15.95 -14.61
C LEU A 161 -2.98 -16.85 -15.82
N ALA A 162 -3.26 -18.14 -15.61
CA ALA A 162 -3.48 -19.13 -16.67
C ALA A 162 -4.59 -18.78 -17.70
N PRO A 163 -5.65 -18.02 -17.35
CA PRO A 163 -6.64 -17.55 -18.34
C PRO A 163 -6.07 -16.56 -19.35
N VAL A 164 -5.08 -15.75 -18.94
CA VAL A 164 -4.52 -14.63 -19.73
C VAL A 164 -3.14 -14.97 -20.31
N ARG A 165 -2.38 -15.83 -19.62
CA ARG A 165 -1.00 -16.20 -19.92
C ARG A 165 -0.84 -17.72 -19.90
N LYS A 166 -0.42 -18.32 -21.02
CA LYS A 166 -0.17 -19.77 -21.14
C LYS A 166 1.29 -20.18 -20.95
N ASP A 167 2.15 -19.19 -20.74
CA ASP A 167 3.61 -19.22 -20.79
C ASP A 167 4.24 -18.99 -19.40
N VAL A 168 3.51 -19.32 -18.34
CA VAL A 168 3.94 -19.08 -16.96
C VAL A 168 4.82 -20.22 -16.45
N LYS A 169 5.98 -19.88 -15.90
CA LYS A 169 6.80 -20.80 -15.08
C LYS A 169 7.03 -20.24 -13.68
N ILE A 170 7.05 -21.14 -12.69
CA ILE A 170 7.38 -20.78 -11.30
C ILE A 170 8.85 -21.08 -11.00
N VAL A 171 9.49 -20.30 -10.14
CA VAL A 171 10.82 -20.62 -9.60
C VAL A 171 10.64 -21.40 -8.30
N ALA A 172 11.01 -22.67 -8.33
CA ALA A 172 10.71 -23.62 -7.26
C ALA A 172 11.98 -24.34 -6.76
N THR A 173 11.93 -24.94 -5.59
CA THR A 173 13.06 -25.73 -5.07
C THR A 173 13.19 -27.06 -5.81
N ASN A 174 14.43 -27.51 -6.03
CA ASN A 174 14.74 -28.70 -6.81
C ASN A 174 14.18 -30.03 -6.27
N PHE A 175 13.67 -30.09 -5.03
CA PHE A 175 12.96 -31.27 -4.56
C PHE A 175 11.69 -31.57 -5.39
N LEU A 176 11.07 -30.52 -5.95
CA LEU A 176 9.86 -30.63 -6.77
C LEU A 176 10.14 -31.21 -8.16
N GLU A 177 11.40 -31.37 -8.57
CA GLU A 177 11.75 -32.02 -9.85
C GLU A 177 11.21 -33.46 -9.94
N SER A 178 11.05 -34.12 -8.79
CA SER A 178 10.52 -35.48 -8.69
C SER A 178 8.99 -35.55 -8.76
N VAL A 179 8.30 -34.42 -8.62
CA VAL A 179 6.83 -34.38 -8.65
C VAL A 179 6.36 -34.34 -10.12
N PRO A 180 5.45 -35.24 -10.53
CA PRO A 180 4.94 -35.28 -11.90
C PRO A 180 4.41 -33.93 -12.40
N GLY A 181 4.78 -33.55 -13.62
CA GLY A 181 4.32 -32.34 -14.31
C GLY A 181 5.09 -31.05 -13.99
N PHE A 182 5.81 -30.96 -12.86
CA PHE A 182 6.54 -29.73 -12.49
C PHE A 182 7.71 -29.39 -13.43
N LYS A 183 8.31 -30.39 -14.10
CA LYS A 183 9.48 -30.16 -14.97
C LYS A 183 9.22 -29.17 -16.12
N ASP A 184 7.99 -29.16 -16.64
CA ASP A 184 7.61 -28.30 -17.77
C ASP A 184 7.12 -26.91 -17.31
N HIS A 185 6.71 -26.81 -16.04
CA HIS A 185 6.04 -25.63 -15.47
C HIS A 185 6.88 -24.89 -14.42
N ALA A 186 8.10 -25.35 -14.13
CA ALA A 186 8.97 -24.75 -13.14
C ALA A 186 10.43 -24.69 -13.59
N ILE A 187 11.15 -23.67 -13.09
CA ILE A 187 12.60 -23.59 -13.12
C ILE A 187 13.10 -23.80 -11.70
N PHE A 188 14.00 -24.76 -11.52
CA PHE A 188 14.36 -25.23 -10.19
C PHE A 188 15.61 -24.54 -9.63
N VAL A 189 15.64 -24.35 -8.31
CA VAL A 189 16.80 -23.80 -7.58
C VAL A 189 17.18 -24.70 -6.41
N ASN A 190 18.47 -24.79 -6.14
CA ASN A 190 19.02 -25.48 -4.97
C ASN A 190 19.28 -24.47 -3.83
N PRO A 191 18.54 -24.55 -2.71
CA PRO A 191 18.66 -23.61 -1.60
C PRO A 191 19.81 -23.94 -0.61
N MET A 192 20.49 -25.08 -0.74
CA MET A 192 21.44 -25.60 0.25
C MET A 192 22.80 -24.90 0.30
N GLY A 193 23.07 -23.95 -0.61
CA GLY A 193 24.33 -23.21 -0.67
C GLY A 193 25.54 -24.07 -1.10
N GLY A 194 26.74 -23.48 -1.13
CA GLY A 194 27.97 -24.18 -1.56
C GLY A 194 28.27 -24.10 -3.06
N ALA A 195 29.40 -24.68 -3.48
CA ALA A 195 29.88 -24.60 -4.87
C ALA A 195 28.95 -25.32 -5.86
N GLU A 196 28.48 -26.51 -5.53
CA GLU A 196 27.57 -27.29 -6.39
C GLU A 196 26.22 -26.60 -6.57
N ALA A 197 25.61 -26.12 -5.49
CA ALA A 197 24.36 -25.37 -5.58
C ALA A 197 24.52 -24.07 -6.38
N ARG A 198 25.66 -23.38 -6.24
CA ARG A 198 25.97 -22.17 -7.04
C ARG A 198 26.09 -22.49 -8.53
N ALA A 199 26.81 -23.55 -8.89
CA ALA A 199 26.96 -23.99 -10.28
C ALA A 199 25.63 -24.45 -10.88
N TYR A 200 24.84 -25.21 -10.11
CA TYR A 200 23.49 -25.62 -10.51
C TYR A 200 22.60 -24.38 -10.74
N ASN A 201 22.52 -23.47 -9.77
CA ASN A 201 21.67 -22.26 -9.86
C ASN A 201 22.13 -21.31 -10.97
N ALA A 202 23.41 -21.28 -11.35
CA ALA A 202 23.89 -20.44 -12.46
C ALA A 202 23.23 -20.82 -13.78
N ARG A 203 23.18 -22.12 -14.10
CA ARG A 203 22.50 -22.64 -15.30
C ARG A 203 20.99 -22.37 -15.29
N GLN A 204 20.38 -22.34 -14.11
CA GLN A 204 18.94 -22.10 -13.98
C GLN A 204 18.60 -20.62 -14.15
N ARG A 205 19.52 -19.71 -13.78
CA ARG A 205 19.39 -18.28 -14.08
C ARG A 205 19.42 -18.00 -15.58
N GLU A 206 20.26 -18.71 -16.34
CA GLU A 206 20.29 -18.59 -17.82
C GLU A 206 18.92 -18.96 -18.42
N LYS A 207 18.30 -20.05 -17.96
CA LYS A 207 16.94 -20.44 -18.40
C LYS A 207 15.87 -19.43 -18.02
N ILE A 208 15.99 -18.77 -16.86
CA ILE A 208 15.07 -17.68 -16.48
C ILE A 208 15.20 -16.53 -17.47
N VAL A 209 16.42 -16.14 -17.81
CA VAL A 209 16.68 -15.05 -18.77
C VAL A 209 16.17 -15.42 -20.15
N GLU A 210 16.44 -16.63 -20.64
CA GLU A 210 15.93 -17.13 -21.93
C GLU A 210 14.38 -17.09 -21.97
N HIS A 211 13.72 -17.64 -20.95
CA HIS A 211 12.26 -17.65 -20.87
C HIS A 211 11.69 -16.21 -20.85
N LEU A 212 12.35 -15.27 -20.18
CA LEU A 212 11.96 -13.85 -20.22
C LEU A 212 12.27 -13.22 -21.58
N GLN A 213 13.38 -13.55 -22.24
CA GLN A 213 13.69 -13.02 -23.58
C GLN A 213 12.68 -13.46 -24.64
N ASP A 214 12.08 -14.64 -24.46
CA ASP A 214 10.96 -15.13 -25.28
C ASP A 214 9.63 -14.39 -25.00
N GLY A 215 9.63 -13.42 -24.08
CA GLY A 215 8.47 -12.62 -23.72
C GLY A 215 7.55 -13.28 -22.70
N HIS A 216 8.02 -14.31 -21.99
CA HIS A 216 7.19 -15.10 -21.10
C HIS A 216 7.17 -14.63 -19.62
N VAL A 217 6.41 -15.34 -18.77
CA VAL A 217 6.21 -15.00 -17.35
C VAL A 217 7.02 -15.89 -16.41
N ILE A 218 7.67 -15.26 -15.43
CA ILE A 218 8.30 -15.93 -14.29
C ILE A 218 7.65 -15.51 -12.98
N VAL A 219 7.16 -16.47 -12.20
CA VAL A 219 6.69 -16.25 -10.82
C VAL A 219 7.79 -16.63 -9.84
N ILE A 220 8.23 -15.68 -9.00
CA ILE A 220 9.37 -15.88 -8.10
C ILE A 220 9.15 -15.20 -6.75
N ALA A 221 9.51 -15.89 -5.68
CA ALA A 221 9.65 -15.33 -4.33
C ALA A 221 11.10 -14.83 -4.13
N PRO A 222 11.38 -13.51 -4.18
CA PRO A 222 12.75 -13.02 -4.31
C PRO A 222 13.61 -13.18 -3.04
N ALA A 223 12.98 -13.37 -1.88
CA ALA A 223 13.69 -13.73 -0.64
C ALA A 223 14.43 -15.08 -0.78
N GLY A 224 13.85 -16.03 -1.51
CA GLY A 224 14.33 -17.42 -1.57
C GLY A 224 14.34 -18.12 -0.21
N ALA A 225 13.46 -17.68 0.71
CA ALA A 225 13.20 -18.22 2.03
C ALA A 225 11.78 -17.82 2.44
N VAL A 226 11.15 -18.60 3.31
CA VAL A 226 9.79 -18.30 3.80
C VAL A 226 9.76 -17.10 4.74
N SER A 227 8.62 -16.43 4.84
CA SER A 227 8.43 -15.31 5.78
C SER A 227 8.60 -15.76 7.23
N VAL A 228 9.23 -14.92 8.07
CA VAL A 228 9.52 -15.22 9.48
C VAL A 228 9.09 -14.08 10.39
N LYS A 229 8.82 -14.41 11.65
CA LYS A 229 8.74 -13.41 12.72
C LYS A 229 10.13 -13.22 13.30
N GLU A 230 10.64 -11.99 13.32
CA GLU A 230 11.92 -11.70 13.97
C GLU A 230 11.79 -11.93 15.49
N LYS A 231 10.73 -11.37 16.07
CA LYS A 231 10.32 -11.59 17.45
C LYS A 231 9.03 -12.43 17.45
N LEU A 232 8.92 -13.42 18.35
CA LEU A 232 7.68 -14.19 18.51
C LEU A 232 6.48 -13.30 18.89
N SER A 233 6.73 -12.12 19.44
CA SER A 233 5.73 -11.09 19.75
C SER A 233 5.25 -10.31 18.52
N ASP A 234 5.94 -10.39 17.39
CA ASP A 234 5.54 -9.70 16.17
C ASP A 234 4.18 -10.22 15.72
N GLU A 235 3.31 -9.32 15.28
CA GLU A 235 1.97 -9.66 14.85
C GLU A 235 2.01 -10.50 13.56
N HIS A 236 2.86 -10.11 12.62
CA HIS A 236 2.94 -10.69 11.28
C HIS A 236 4.35 -11.23 10.97
N ALA A 237 4.40 -12.30 10.18
CA ALA A 237 5.65 -12.77 9.59
C ALA A 237 5.95 -11.94 8.33
N MET A 238 7.23 -11.63 8.11
CA MET A 238 7.70 -10.89 6.95
C MET A 238 8.86 -11.61 6.30
N ASP A 239 9.01 -11.41 4.99
CA ASP A 239 10.17 -11.89 4.25
C ASP A 239 11.43 -11.20 4.77
N PRO A 240 12.55 -11.94 4.84
CA PRO A 240 13.85 -11.30 4.98
C PRO A 240 14.13 -10.38 3.78
N VAL A 241 15.27 -9.69 3.82
CA VAL A 241 15.71 -8.84 2.70
C VAL A 241 15.72 -9.65 1.39
N TRP A 242 15.06 -9.10 0.37
CA TRP A 242 14.98 -9.71 -0.96
C TRP A 242 16.34 -9.71 -1.65
N LYS A 243 16.69 -10.81 -2.32
CA LYS A 243 17.96 -11.00 -3.01
C LYS A 243 17.96 -10.27 -4.36
N THR A 244 19.13 -9.93 -4.87
CA THR A 244 19.30 -9.13 -6.11
C THR A 244 18.97 -9.84 -7.41
N GLY A 245 18.67 -11.15 -7.39
CA GLY A 245 18.51 -11.94 -8.61
C GLY A 245 17.43 -11.40 -9.56
N VAL A 246 16.31 -10.89 -9.04
CA VAL A 246 15.28 -10.27 -9.89
C VAL A 246 15.81 -8.99 -10.55
N ALA A 247 16.54 -8.14 -9.82
CA ALA A 247 17.19 -6.97 -10.41
C ALA A 247 18.24 -7.36 -11.48
N ASP A 248 18.94 -8.48 -11.30
CA ASP A 248 19.86 -9.01 -12.32
C ASP A 248 19.12 -9.47 -13.59
N PHE A 249 17.91 -10.03 -13.46
CA PHE A 249 17.07 -10.39 -14.61
C PHE A 249 16.54 -9.14 -15.33
N LEU A 250 16.06 -8.14 -14.58
CA LEU A 250 15.60 -6.87 -15.14
C LEU A 250 16.73 -6.10 -15.86
N ALA A 251 17.98 -6.20 -15.38
CA ALA A 251 19.11 -5.63 -16.09
C ALA A 251 19.42 -6.32 -17.44
N GLN A 252 19.10 -7.61 -17.57
CA GLN A 252 19.31 -8.38 -18.82
C GLN A 252 18.11 -8.30 -19.76
N VAL A 253 16.90 -8.13 -19.22
CA VAL A 253 15.64 -7.98 -19.96
C VAL A 253 14.96 -6.68 -19.54
N PRO A 254 15.51 -5.51 -19.94
CA PRO A 254 15.12 -4.21 -19.40
C PRO A 254 13.67 -3.80 -19.69
N HIS A 255 13.05 -4.37 -20.72
CA HIS A 255 11.65 -4.12 -21.07
C HIS A 255 10.66 -5.00 -20.29
N ALA A 256 11.14 -5.94 -19.47
CA ALA A 256 10.29 -6.76 -18.62
C ALA A 256 9.53 -5.90 -17.60
N GLN A 257 8.26 -6.22 -17.37
CA GLN A 257 7.44 -5.60 -16.32
C GLN A 257 7.50 -6.41 -15.03
N VAL A 258 7.23 -5.77 -13.90
CA VAL A 258 7.15 -6.46 -12.60
C VAL A 258 5.72 -6.41 -12.07
N LEU A 259 5.14 -7.57 -11.76
CA LEU A 259 3.82 -7.67 -11.15
C LEU A 259 3.98 -7.99 -9.66
N PRO A 260 3.74 -7.04 -8.75
CA PRO A 260 3.81 -7.30 -7.32
C PRO A 260 2.55 -8.05 -6.85
N VAL A 261 2.74 -9.09 -6.03
CA VAL A 261 1.66 -9.85 -5.40
C VAL A 261 1.95 -10.01 -3.91
N PHE A 262 1.00 -9.58 -3.08
CA PHE A 262 1.04 -9.83 -1.65
C PHE A 262 0.20 -11.05 -1.30
N VAL A 263 0.78 -11.95 -0.52
CA VAL A 263 0.15 -13.18 -0.03
C VAL A 263 -0.12 -13.01 1.46
N ASN A 264 -1.37 -13.17 1.87
CA ASN A 264 -1.75 -13.12 3.27
C ASN A 264 -1.48 -14.47 3.97
N GLY A 265 -1.08 -14.39 5.23
CA GLY A 265 -0.79 -15.56 6.07
C GLY A 265 0.63 -15.54 6.63
N GLY A 266 1.07 -16.69 7.12
CA GLY A 266 2.39 -16.91 7.68
C GLY A 266 2.55 -18.34 8.16
N PRO A 267 3.79 -18.80 8.37
CA PRO A 267 4.02 -20.11 8.95
C PRO A 267 3.40 -20.26 10.34
N SER A 268 3.18 -21.51 10.75
CA SER A 268 2.59 -21.82 12.04
C SER A 268 3.43 -21.31 13.22
N PRO A 269 2.81 -21.09 14.40
CA PRO A 269 3.57 -20.80 15.62
C PRO A 269 4.61 -21.89 15.95
N THR A 270 4.33 -23.16 15.59
CA THR A 270 5.28 -24.27 15.77
C THR A 270 6.49 -24.09 14.87
N PHE A 271 6.30 -23.72 13.60
CA PHE A 271 7.41 -23.43 12.69
C PHE A 271 8.36 -22.37 13.27
N HIS A 272 7.82 -21.23 13.74
CA HIS A 272 8.66 -20.15 14.29
C HIS A 272 9.40 -20.57 15.58
N ARG A 273 8.79 -21.40 16.42
CA ARG A 273 9.49 -21.97 17.60
C ARG A 273 10.65 -22.86 17.18
N MET A 274 10.42 -23.76 16.21
CA MET A 274 11.44 -24.70 15.75
C MET A 274 12.58 -24.01 14.99
N GLN A 275 12.26 -23.00 14.18
CA GLN A 275 13.25 -22.22 13.45
C GLN A 275 14.20 -21.47 14.40
N ARG A 276 13.72 -20.99 15.56
CA ARG A 276 14.56 -20.39 16.59
C ARG A 276 15.49 -21.37 17.28
N VAL A 277 15.10 -22.65 17.39
CA VAL A 277 15.97 -23.70 17.92
C VAL A 277 17.11 -23.95 16.94
N HIS A 278 16.80 -24.15 15.66
CA HIS A 278 17.82 -24.31 14.62
C HIS A 278 17.21 -24.04 13.22
N PRO A 279 17.93 -23.34 12.30
CA PRO A 279 17.43 -23.09 10.94
C PRO A 279 16.96 -24.34 10.19
N PHE A 280 17.73 -25.42 10.21
CA PHE A 280 17.34 -26.71 9.60
C PHE A 280 16.08 -27.36 10.22
N ALA A 281 15.78 -27.10 11.50
CA ALA A 281 14.57 -27.59 12.13
C ALA A 281 13.32 -26.84 11.64
N GLY A 282 13.47 -25.57 11.23
CA GLY A 282 12.43 -24.86 10.48
C GLY A 282 12.25 -25.46 9.08
N THR A 283 13.34 -25.73 8.36
CA THR A 283 13.27 -26.31 7.01
C THR A 283 12.59 -27.68 6.99
N SER A 284 12.81 -28.53 8.00
CA SER A 284 12.12 -29.83 8.07
C SER A 284 10.61 -29.71 8.30
N MET A 285 10.14 -28.59 8.88
CA MET A 285 8.72 -28.34 9.12
C MET A 285 7.95 -27.93 7.85
N ILE A 286 8.64 -27.57 6.75
CA ILE A 286 8.01 -27.13 5.49
C ILE A 286 6.95 -28.12 5.00
N ILE A 287 7.22 -29.42 5.08
CA ILE A 287 6.28 -30.48 4.68
C ILE A 287 4.99 -30.43 5.50
N ARG A 288 5.12 -30.19 6.80
CA ARG A 288 3.96 -30.04 7.69
C ARG A 288 3.20 -28.76 7.38
N GLU A 289 3.90 -27.65 7.13
CA GLU A 289 3.25 -26.39 6.75
C GLU A 289 2.43 -26.54 5.46
N ILE A 290 2.98 -27.20 4.43
CA ILE A 290 2.25 -27.52 3.19
C ILE A 290 1.05 -28.43 3.47
N GLY A 291 1.22 -29.47 4.29
CA GLY A 291 0.13 -30.38 4.66
C GLY A 291 -0.97 -29.71 5.50
N ASP A 292 -0.64 -28.68 6.27
CA ASP A 292 -1.59 -27.89 7.06
C ASP A 292 -2.37 -26.88 6.19
N LEU A 293 -2.03 -26.72 4.90
CA LEU A 293 -2.79 -25.90 3.94
C LEU A 293 -3.92 -26.65 3.21
N ILE A 294 -3.94 -27.98 3.25
CA ILE A 294 -4.97 -28.79 2.55
C ILE A 294 -6.37 -28.35 2.95
N GLY A 295 -7.22 -28.08 1.96
CA GLY A 295 -8.61 -27.65 2.15
C GLY A 295 -8.80 -26.19 2.60
N LYS A 296 -7.74 -25.35 2.58
CA LYS A 296 -7.81 -23.96 3.03
C LYS A 296 -7.98 -22.98 1.88
N SER A 297 -8.39 -21.76 2.23
CA SER A 297 -8.33 -20.60 1.33
C SER A 297 -7.03 -19.82 1.52
N ILE A 298 -6.52 -19.25 0.44
CA ILE A 298 -5.38 -18.32 0.44
C ILE A 298 -5.84 -17.00 -0.16
N ASP A 299 -5.53 -15.90 0.52
CA ASP A 299 -5.94 -14.57 0.13
C ASP A 299 -4.75 -13.77 -0.41
N PHE A 300 -4.99 -13.09 -1.51
CA PHE A 300 -3.98 -12.35 -2.25
C PHE A 300 -4.43 -10.92 -2.51
N ALA A 301 -3.47 -10.00 -2.51
CA ALA A 301 -3.59 -8.73 -3.18
C ALA A 301 -2.62 -8.69 -4.36
N ILE A 302 -3.08 -8.24 -5.51
CA ILE A 302 -2.29 -8.09 -6.73
C ILE A 302 -2.31 -6.62 -7.12
N GLY A 303 -1.13 -6.06 -7.37
CA GLY A 303 -0.98 -4.65 -7.74
C GLY A 303 -0.94 -4.46 -9.27
N ALA A 304 -0.96 -3.20 -9.69
CA ALA A 304 -0.71 -2.83 -11.08
C ALA A 304 0.72 -3.21 -11.52
N PRO A 305 0.95 -3.59 -12.79
CA PRO A 305 2.28 -3.83 -13.32
C PRO A 305 3.19 -2.59 -13.21
N ILE A 306 4.37 -2.77 -12.61
CA ILE A 306 5.44 -1.78 -12.58
C ILE A 306 6.13 -1.80 -13.94
N LYS A 307 6.03 -0.69 -14.67
CA LYS A 307 6.55 -0.58 -16.04
C LYS A 307 8.08 -0.51 -16.07
N ALA A 308 8.64 -0.81 -17.23
CA ALA A 308 10.09 -0.75 -17.49
C ALA A 308 10.73 0.58 -17.04
N VAL A 309 10.10 1.69 -17.42
CA VAL A 309 10.51 3.05 -17.05
C VAL A 309 10.61 3.27 -15.53
N GLU A 310 9.74 2.63 -14.74
CA GLU A 310 9.70 2.83 -13.29
C GLU A 310 10.84 2.11 -12.56
N HIS A 311 11.21 0.91 -13.00
CA HIS A 311 12.29 0.15 -12.34
C HIS A 311 13.67 0.51 -12.88
N GLN A 312 13.77 0.99 -14.12
CA GLN A 312 15.03 1.45 -14.71
C GLN A 312 15.62 2.70 -14.04
N LYS A 313 14.83 3.45 -13.25
CA LYS A 313 15.34 4.60 -12.47
C LYS A 313 16.28 4.19 -11.33
N PHE A 314 16.29 2.91 -10.94
CA PHE A 314 17.14 2.39 -9.87
C PHE A 314 18.48 1.92 -10.43
N THR A 315 19.57 2.56 -10.02
CA THR A 315 20.94 2.17 -10.40
C THR A 315 21.51 1.07 -9.49
N ASP A 316 21.12 1.07 -8.21
CA ASP A 316 21.53 0.05 -7.25
C ASP A 316 20.50 -1.10 -7.18
N ARG A 317 21.00 -2.33 -7.34
CA ARG A 317 20.18 -3.55 -7.35
C ARG A 317 19.47 -3.78 -6.02
N ARG A 318 20.11 -3.46 -4.89
CA ARG A 318 19.51 -3.67 -3.56
C ARG A 318 18.42 -2.65 -3.31
N ASP A 319 18.61 -1.41 -3.78
CA ASP A 319 17.61 -0.36 -3.74
C ASP A 319 16.36 -0.75 -4.52
N LEU A 320 16.50 -1.23 -5.76
CA LEU A 320 15.37 -1.75 -6.53
C LEU A 320 14.64 -2.90 -5.80
N MET A 321 15.38 -3.87 -5.27
CA MET A 321 14.76 -5.00 -4.56
C MET A 321 14.08 -4.58 -3.25
N LYS A 322 14.62 -3.58 -2.54
CA LYS A 322 13.97 -2.98 -1.38
C LYS A 322 12.67 -2.31 -1.78
N TYR A 323 12.68 -1.52 -2.86
CA TYR A 323 11.49 -0.88 -3.40
C TYR A 323 10.40 -1.90 -3.77
N LEU A 324 10.74 -2.94 -4.54
CA LEU A 324 9.79 -3.99 -4.94
C LEU A 324 9.21 -4.74 -3.74
N ARG A 325 10.04 -5.03 -2.72
CA ARG A 325 9.57 -5.64 -1.47
C ARG A 325 8.55 -4.74 -0.78
N LEU A 326 8.87 -3.47 -0.60
CA LEU A 326 7.98 -2.52 0.08
C LEU A 326 6.69 -2.25 -0.70
N ARG A 327 6.78 -2.13 -2.04
CA ARG A 327 5.61 -2.11 -2.95
C ARG A 327 4.71 -3.34 -2.79
N THR A 328 5.28 -4.48 -2.41
CA THR A 328 4.48 -5.67 -2.12
C THR A 328 3.78 -5.55 -0.77
N TYR A 329 4.47 -5.09 0.27
CA TYR A 329 3.90 -5.01 1.63
C TYR A 329 2.86 -3.91 1.85
N ILE A 330 2.88 -2.82 1.06
CA ILE A 330 1.82 -1.80 1.14
C ILE A 330 0.44 -2.37 0.79
N MET A 331 0.38 -3.43 -0.01
CA MET A 331 -0.87 -4.09 -0.43
C MET A 331 -1.46 -5.02 0.64
N SER A 332 -0.86 -5.10 1.84
CA SER A 332 -1.30 -6.05 2.85
C SER A 332 -2.73 -5.83 3.37
N GLU A 333 -3.27 -4.62 3.19
CA GLU A 333 -4.65 -4.26 3.55
C GLU A 333 -5.63 -4.37 2.38
N ALA A 334 -5.13 -4.48 1.14
CA ALA A 334 -5.89 -4.68 -0.09
C ALA A 334 -6.39 -6.12 -0.28
N VAL A 335 -5.99 -7.03 0.61
CA VAL A 335 -6.40 -8.43 0.57
C VAL A 335 -7.92 -8.52 0.79
N PRO A 336 -8.67 -9.31 -0.01
CA PRO A 336 -10.10 -9.49 0.17
C PRO A 336 -10.44 -9.90 1.60
N LYS A 337 -11.17 -9.04 2.32
CA LYS A 337 -11.65 -9.34 3.68
C LYS A 337 -12.83 -10.30 3.60
N THR A 338 -12.85 -11.33 4.45
CA THR A 338 -14.07 -12.12 4.67
C THR A 338 -15.14 -11.23 5.30
N GLU A 339 -16.41 -11.43 4.97
CA GLU A 339 -17.55 -10.59 5.43
C GLU A 339 -17.55 -10.36 6.96
N THR A 340 -17.04 -11.32 7.73
CA THR A 340 -16.89 -11.26 9.20
C THR A 340 -15.87 -10.23 9.71
N THR A 341 -15.04 -9.66 8.83
CA THR A 341 -14.00 -8.66 9.15
C THR A 341 -14.19 -7.34 8.40
N ALA A 342 -15.34 -7.15 7.76
CA ALA A 342 -15.69 -5.87 7.16
C ALA A 342 -15.69 -4.78 8.25
N GLN A 343 -15.07 -3.64 7.96
CA GLN A 343 -15.16 -2.48 8.85
C GLN A 343 -16.64 -2.14 9.06
N PRO A 344 -17.04 -1.70 10.27
CA PRO A 344 -18.41 -1.28 10.51
C PRO A 344 -18.77 -0.22 9.48
N LYS A 345 -19.77 -0.51 8.64
CA LYS A 345 -20.26 0.44 7.65
C LYS A 345 -20.71 1.70 8.37
N ARG A 346 -20.26 2.87 7.92
CA ARG A 346 -20.69 4.15 8.47
C ARG A 346 -22.22 4.27 8.37
N VAL A 347 -22.87 4.58 9.48
CA VAL A 347 -24.34 4.73 9.56
C VAL A 347 -24.67 6.21 9.66
N ARG A 348 -25.63 6.68 8.85
CA ARG A 348 -26.13 8.06 8.94
C ARG A 348 -27.01 8.21 10.18
N ALA A 349 -26.89 9.34 10.87
CA ALA A 349 -27.80 9.71 11.95
C ALA A 349 -29.14 10.21 11.40
N GLU A 350 -29.11 10.95 10.29
CA GLU A 350 -30.29 11.54 9.66
C GLU A 350 -30.30 11.29 8.14
N PRO A 351 -31.47 11.21 7.50
CA PRO A 351 -31.54 11.26 6.05
C PRO A 351 -31.06 12.62 5.55
N ILE A 352 -30.39 12.64 4.39
CA ILE A 352 -30.04 13.90 3.72
C ILE A 352 -31.32 14.69 3.46
N ALA A 353 -31.27 16.00 3.73
CA ALA A 353 -32.40 16.88 3.51
C ALA A 353 -32.88 16.86 2.06
N GLU A 354 -34.15 17.18 1.83
CA GLU A 354 -34.69 17.37 0.48
C GLU A 354 -34.04 18.59 -0.18
N ALA A 355 -33.90 18.52 -1.51
CA ALA A 355 -33.39 19.63 -2.30
C ALA A 355 -34.34 20.82 -2.24
N ILE A 356 -33.78 22.01 -2.11
CA ILE A 356 -34.57 23.25 -2.19
C ILE A 356 -34.92 23.51 -3.65
N ASP A 357 -36.12 24.06 -3.89
CA ASP A 357 -36.59 24.41 -5.23
C ASP A 357 -35.55 25.32 -5.93
N PRO A 358 -35.03 24.93 -7.12
CA PRO A 358 -34.09 25.74 -7.88
C PRO A 358 -34.55 27.17 -8.14
N ALA A 359 -35.86 27.44 -8.23
CA ALA A 359 -36.38 28.79 -8.40
C ALA A 359 -36.12 29.68 -7.17
N ILE A 360 -36.21 29.13 -5.96
CA ILE A 360 -35.91 29.84 -4.71
C ILE A 360 -34.40 30.15 -4.63
N ILE A 361 -33.57 29.15 -4.95
CA ILE A 361 -32.11 29.31 -4.99
C ILE A 361 -31.71 30.37 -6.01
N LYS A 362 -32.31 30.34 -7.21
CA LYS A 362 -32.06 31.32 -8.25
C LYS A 362 -32.43 32.73 -7.80
N ALA A 363 -33.57 32.91 -7.13
CA ALA A 363 -33.99 34.22 -6.63
C ALA A 363 -33.02 34.82 -5.59
N GLU A 364 -32.43 34.00 -4.71
CA GLU A 364 -31.38 34.49 -3.78
C GLU A 364 -30.04 34.75 -4.48
N ILE A 365 -29.73 34.04 -5.57
CA ILE A 365 -28.51 34.25 -6.36
C ILE A 365 -28.62 35.50 -7.25
N GLU A 366 -29.83 35.81 -7.71
CA GLU A 366 -30.13 37.01 -8.48
C GLU A 366 -29.86 38.28 -7.65
N GLY A 367 -28.79 38.99 -7.99
CA GLY A 367 -28.37 40.22 -7.31
C GLY A 367 -27.14 40.07 -6.40
N LEU A 368 -26.62 38.85 -6.23
CA LEU A 368 -25.36 38.66 -5.52
C LEU A 368 -24.18 39.23 -6.32
N LYS A 369 -23.13 39.63 -5.60
CA LYS A 369 -21.88 40.13 -6.18
C LYS A 369 -21.22 39.01 -7.01
N VAL A 370 -21.17 39.20 -8.32
CA VAL A 370 -20.42 38.34 -9.23
C VAL A 370 -18.93 38.69 -9.13
N LEU A 371 -18.10 37.71 -8.84
CA LEU A 371 -16.64 37.86 -8.82
C LEU A 371 -16.02 37.48 -10.16
N HIS A 372 -16.52 36.41 -10.78
CA HIS A 372 -15.97 35.85 -12.02
C HIS A 372 -17.09 35.21 -12.87
N ASP A 373 -17.02 35.36 -14.19
CA ASP A 373 -17.92 34.69 -15.14
C ASP A 373 -17.07 34.14 -16.30
N LEU A 374 -17.20 32.84 -16.59
CA LEU A 374 -16.50 32.19 -17.69
C LEU A 374 -17.07 32.53 -19.08
N ALA A 375 -18.29 33.06 -19.14
CA ALA A 375 -18.95 33.42 -20.38
C ALA A 375 -19.85 34.66 -20.17
N PRO A 376 -19.26 35.84 -19.91
CA PRO A 376 -20.02 37.05 -19.58
C PRO A 376 -21.01 37.46 -20.67
N ASP A 377 -20.69 37.16 -21.94
CA ASP A 377 -21.53 37.51 -23.10
C ASP A 377 -22.59 36.44 -23.43
N ASN A 378 -22.75 35.40 -22.60
CA ASN A 378 -23.69 34.32 -22.87
C ASN A 378 -24.30 33.75 -21.58
N ASP A 379 -25.51 34.18 -21.22
CA ASP A 379 -26.21 33.68 -20.04
C ASP A 379 -26.74 32.23 -20.20
N ALA A 380 -26.77 31.67 -21.40
CA ALA A 380 -27.16 30.28 -21.66
C ALA A 380 -25.99 29.28 -21.57
N LYS A 381 -24.75 29.75 -21.34
CA LYS A 381 -23.54 28.93 -21.26
C LYS A 381 -22.59 29.42 -20.17
N GLY A 382 -21.82 28.52 -19.58
CA GLY A 382 -20.76 28.88 -18.61
C GLY A 382 -21.25 28.98 -17.16
N MET A 383 -20.31 29.29 -16.28
CA MET A 383 -20.50 29.32 -14.83
C MET A 383 -20.07 30.67 -14.26
N LYS A 384 -20.76 31.10 -13.19
CA LYS A 384 -20.45 32.31 -12.42
C LYS A 384 -19.89 31.93 -11.05
N ALA A 385 -18.84 32.59 -10.60
CA ALA A 385 -18.41 32.59 -9.20
C ALA A 385 -19.01 33.83 -8.51
N LEU A 386 -19.83 33.62 -7.48
CA LEU A 386 -20.48 34.67 -6.71
C LEU A 386 -20.05 34.59 -5.25
N ILE A 387 -20.12 35.70 -4.51
CA ILE A 387 -19.84 35.71 -3.06
C ILE A 387 -20.98 36.40 -2.30
N ALA A 388 -21.37 35.82 -1.17
CA ALA A 388 -22.33 36.40 -0.25
C ALA A 388 -22.04 36.00 1.19
N HIS A 389 -22.47 36.83 2.15
CA HIS A 389 -22.37 36.51 3.58
C HIS A 389 -23.48 35.52 3.98
N GLY A 390 -23.17 34.53 4.82
CA GLY A 390 -24.10 33.43 5.11
C GLY A 390 -25.48 33.83 5.66
N ARG A 391 -25.58 35.00 6.32
CA ARG A 391 -26.86 35.54 6.83
C ARG A 391 -27.78 36.07 5.73
N ASP A 392 -27.22 36.43 4.58
CA ASP A 392 -27.94 37.09 3.50
C ASP A 392 -28.53 36.08 2.51
N ILE A 393 -28.18 34.80 2.64
CA ILE A 393 -28.48 33.74 1.69
C ILE A 393 -28.99 32.45 2.39
N PRO A 394 -30.06 32.51 3.20
CA PRO A 394 -30.48 31.39 4.05
C PRO A 394 -30.89 30.14 3.25
N ASN A 395 -31.52 30.27 2.09
CA ASN A 395 -31.91 29.11 1.29
C ASN A 395 -30.72 28.53 0.53
N VAL A 396 -29.90 29.36 -0.10
CA VAL A 396 -28.63 28.94 -0.73
C VAL A 396 -27.70 28.28 0.28
N LEU A 397 -27.59 28.81 1.51
CA LEU A 397 -26.75 28.22 2.55
C LEU A 397 -27.26 26.83 2.97
N ASN A 398 -28.58 26.67 3.13
CA ASN A 398 -29.18 25.37 3.42
C ASN A 398 -28.94 24.36 2.28
N GLU A 399 -28.98 24.81 1.03
CA GLU A 399 -28.69 23.97 -0.13
C GLU A 399 -27.20 23.63 -0.22
N ILE A 400 -26.30 24.56 0.09
CA ILE A 400 -24.85 24.31 0.24
C ILE A 400 -24.62 23.22 1.29
N GLY A 401 -25.26 23.31 2.46
CA GLY A 401 -25.14 22.31 3.53
C GLY A 401 -25.63 20.92 3.10
N ARG A 402 -26.73 20.87 2.35
CA ARG A 402 -27.25 19.61 1.79
C ARG A 402 -26.26 19.02 0.77
N LEU A 403 -25.77 19.82 -0.18
CA LEU A 403 -24.84 19.39 -1.21
C LEU A 403 -23.49 18.97 -0.62
N ARG A 404 -22.99 19.67 0.40
CA ARG A 404 -21.81 19.25 1.17
C ARG A 404 -22.00 17.83 1.71
N GLU A 405 -23.08 17.57 2.43
CA GLU A 405 -23.31 16.25 3.00
C GLU A 405 -23.47 15.16 1.91
N VAL A 406 -24.13 15.45 0.79
CA VAL A 406 -24.19 14.52 -0.36
C VAL A 406 -22.79 14.12 -0.81
N ASN A 407 -21.93 15.10 -1.07
CA ASN A 407 -20.62 14.89 -1.67
C ASN A 407 -19.61 14.33 -0.67
N PHE A 408 -19.57 14.85 0.55
CA PHE A 408 -18.69 14.36 1.61
C PHE A 408 -19.05 12.94 2.00
N TRP A 409 -20.34 12.60 2.11
CA TRP A 409 -20.73 11.23 2.41
C TRP A 409 -20.26 10.24 1.34
N GLU A 410 -20.43 10.57 0.06
CA GLU A 410 -19.94 9.73 -1.03
C GLU A 410 -18.41 9.56 -1.02
N ALA A 411 -17.69 10.60 -0.60
CA ALA A 411 -16.23 10.57 -0.45
C ALA A 411 -15.73 9.82 0.79
N GLY A 412 -16.63 9.27 1.62
CA GLY A 412 -16.21 8.63 2.88
C GLY A 412 -15.92 9.63 4.00
N GLU A 413 -16.48 10.83 3.93
CA GLU A 413 -16.38 11.93 4.91
C GLU A 413 -17.80 12.37 5.33
N GLY A 414 -17.97 13.49 6.04
CA GLY A 414 -19.30 14.04 6.30
C GLY A 414 -19.78 13.88 7.74
N THR A 415 -20.86 14.57 8.07
CA THR A 415 -21.39 14.63 9.45
C THR A 415 -22.42 13.54 9.74
N GLY A 416 -22.99 12.93 8.70
CA GLY A 416 -24.09 11.98 8.83
C GLY A 416 -25.43 12.61 9.22
N ARG A 417 -25.53 13.94 9.19
CA ARG A 417 -26.76 14.71 9.46
C ARG A 417 -27.49 15.05 8.17
N ALA A 418 -28.66 15.70 8.26
CA ALA A 418 -29.42 16.08 7.07
C ALA A 418 -28.71 17.15 6.20
N ARG A 419 -27.92 18.02 6.84
CA ARG A 419 -27.13 19.09 6.21
C ARG A 419 -25.80 19.26 6.96
N ASP A 420 -24.73 19.46 6.22
CA ASP A 420 -23.43 19.83 6.76
C ASP A 420 -23.32 21.35 6.97
N LEU A 421 -23.86 21.82 8.10
CA LEU A 421 -23.76 23.21 8.56
C LEU A 421 -23.30 23.26 10.02
N ASP A 422 -22.45 24.24 10.34
CA ASP A 422 -21.94 24.52 11.68
C ASP A 422 -22.16 26.01 12.06
N LYS A 423 -21.72 26.38 13.27
CA LYS A 423 -21.89 27.74 13.80
C LYS A 423 -21.15 28.83 13.01
N TYR A 424 -20.11 28.46 12.25
CA TYR A 424 -19.30 29.41 11.48
C TYR A 424 -19.97 29.78 10.16
N ASP A 425 -20.81 28.92 9.60
CA ASP A 425 -21.43 29.15 8.29
C ASP A 425 -22.23 30.46 8.22
N LEU A 426 -22.83 30.91 9.32
CA LEU A 426 -23.57 32.16 9.40
C LEU A 426 -22.69 33.41 9.56
N ASP A 427 -21.41 33.26 9.87
CA ASP A 427 -20.49 34.39 10.07
C ASP A 427 -19.43 34.48 8.97
N TYR A 428 -19.48 33.55 8.02
CA TYR A 428 -18.54 33.45 6.92
C TYR A 428 -19.22 33.85 5.63
N ASN A 429 -18.39 34.24 4.66
CA ASN A 429 -18.84 34.36 3.29
C ASN A 429 -18.82 32.98 2.62
N HIS A 430 -19.63 32.83 1.58
CA HIS A 430 -19.67 31.63 0.76
C HIS A 430 -19.37 32.03 -0.68
N LEU A 431 -18.29 31.48 -1.21
CA LEU A 431 -17.99 31.53 -2.63
C LEU A 431 -18.78 30.42 -3.32
N ILE A 432 -19.67 30.79 -4.24
CA ILE A 432 -20.65 29.90 -4.87
C ILE A 432 -20.34 29.81 -6.35
N VAL A 433 -20.25 28.59 -6.90
CA VAL A 433 -20.26 28.39 -8.36
C VAL A 433 -21.67 28.07 -8.82
N TRP A 434 -22.20 28.92 -9.67
CA TRP A 434 -23.52 28.80 -10.26
C TRP A 434 -23.44 28.37 -11.72
N ASP A 435 -24.07 27.25 -12.07
CA ASP A 435 -24.32 26.88 -13.45
C ASP A 435 -25.54 27.64 -13.98
N LYS A 436 -25.29 28.56 -14.93
CA LYS A 436 -26.32 29.44 -15.51
C LYS A 436 -27.36 28.68 -16.33
N LYS A 437 -26.94 27.58 -16.97
CA LYS A 437 -27.80 26.76 -17.84
C LYS A 437 -28.72 25.87 -17.02
N GLN A 438 -28.17 25.25 -15.97
CA GLN A 438 -28.93 24.31 -15.14
C GLN A 438 -29.66 24.98 -13.99
N ASN A 439 -29.33 26.24 -13.67
CA ASN A 439 -29.80 26.93 -12.47
C ASN A 439 -29.52 26.11 -11.20
N ARG A 440 -28.27 25.65 -11.06
CA ARG A 440 -27.84 24.80 -9.93
C ARG A 440 -26.48 25.26 -9.40
N ILE A 441 -26.27 25.06 -8.11
CA ILE A 441 -24.96 25.20 -7.48
C ILE A 441 -24.09 24.03 -7.93
N ALA A 442 -22.95 24.33 -8.55
CA ALA A 442 -21.98 23.34 -9.03
C ALA A 442 -20.87 23.08 -8.00
N GLY A 443 -20.67 23.97 -7.04
CA GLY A 443 -19.69 23.86 -5.97
C GLY A 443 -19.67 25.10 -5.10
N ALA A 444 -19.01 25.02 -3.96
CA ALA A 444 -18.85 26.17 -3.08
C ALA A 444 -17.59 26.06 -2.20
N TYR A 445 -17.19 27.20 -1.64
CA TYR A 445 -16.17 27.35 -0.60
C TYR A 445 -16.72 28.22 0.53
N ARG A 446 -16.44 27.85 1.78
CA ARG A 446 -16.56 28.78 2.91
C ARG A 446 -15.32 29.68 2.93
N VAL A 447 -15.52 30.99 3.07
CA VAL A 447 -14.47 32.02 3.04
C VAL A 447 -14.60 32.96 4.23
N GLY A 448 -13.65 32.89 5.15
CA GLY A 448 -13.58 33.71 6.35
C GLY A 448 -12.54 34.82 6.21
N PHE A 449 -12.97 36.07 6.15
CA PHE A 449 -12.06 37.22 6.16
C PHE A 449 -11.49 37.41 7.56
N VAL A 450 -10.21 37.08 7.74
CA VAL A 450 -9.58 36.95 9.07
C VAL A 450 -9.58 38.27 9.83
N ASP A 451 -9.30 39.38 9.16
CA ASP A 451 -9.34 40.73 9.72
C ASP A 451 -10.72 41.10 10.30
N ASN A 452 -11.80 40.68 9.65
CA ASN A 452 -13.16 40.90 10.12
C ASN A 452 -13.51 39.96 11.28
N ILE A 453 -13.21 38.66 11.12
CA ILE A 453 -13.50 37.65 12.15
C ILE A 453 -12.76 37.96 13.46
N LEU A 454 -11.47 38.31 13.38
CA LEU A 454 -10.69 38.66 14.56
C LEU A 454 -11.24 39.90 15.28
N ARG A 455 -11.75 40.90 14.53
CA ARG A 455 -12.34 42.11 15.10
C ARG A 455 -13.65 41.83 15.83
N GLU A 456 -14.47 40.95 15.29
CA GLU A 456 -15.82 40.68 15.81
C GLU A 456 -15.85 39.58 16.87
N LYS A 457 -15.02 38.54 16.71
CA LYS A 457 -15.10 37.30 17.51
C LYS A 457 -13.77 36.85 18.10
N GLY A 458 -12.68 37.53 17.78
CA GLY A 458 -11.34 37.12 18.17
C GLY A 458 -10.89 35.80 17.51
N PRO A 459 -9.78 35.22 17.98
CA PRO A 459 -9.22 33.98 17.42
C PRO A 459 -10.16 32.79 17.37
N GLU A 460 -11.08 32.66 18.34
CA GLU A 460 -12.06 31.57 18.43
C GLU A 460 -13.12 31.60 17.33
N GLY A 461 -13.23 32.73 16.60
CA GLY A 461 -14.08 32.85 15.42
C GLY A 461 -13.53 32.12 14.19
N LEU A 462 -12.27 31.70 14.20
CA LEU A 462 -11.64 30.96 13.10
C LEU A 462 -11.94 29.46 13.23
N TYR A 463 -12.45 28.84 12.16
CA TYR A 463 -12.84 27.43 12.17
C TYR A 463 -11.65 26.50 12.42
N THR A 464 -10.52 26.75 11.79
CA THR A 464 -9.31 25.91 11.93
C THR A 464 -8.74 25.92 13.36
N GLY A 465 -9.06 26.93 14.17
CA GLY A 465 -8.75 26.95 15.61
C GLY A 465 -9.36 25.77 16.39
N GLN A 466 -10.38 25.11 15.83
CA GLN A 466 -10.95 23.89 16.40
C GLN A 466 -10.01 22.68 16.34
N PHE A 467 -9.02 22.68 15.45
CA PHE A 467 -8.11 21.54 15.25
C PHE A 467 -6.65 21.94 15.50
N PHE A 468 -6.31 23.21 15.24
CA PHE A 468 -4.93 23.69 15.20
C PHE A 468 -4.71 24.89 16.12
N GLY A 469 -3.59 24.90 16.83
CA GLY A 469 -3.13 26.07 17.60
C GLY A 469 -2.49 27.12 16.70
N ILE A 470 -3.30 27.89 15.97
CA ILE A 470 -2.85 28.88 14.98
C ILE A 470 -2.50 30.26 15.56
N ALA A 471 -2.75 30.48 16.86
CA ALA A 471 -2.53 31.77 17.51
C ALA A 471 -1.14 32.39 17.27
N PRO A 472 -0.03 31.62 17.26
CA PRO A 472 1.30 32.16 16.97
C PRO A 472 1.45 32.79 15.57
N LEU A 473 0.62 32.35 14.60
CA LEU A 473 0.68 32.81 13.22
C LEU A 473 -0.23 34.02 12.96
N LEU A 474 -1.20 34.32 13.84
CA LEU A 474 -2.21 35.36 13.59
C LEU A 474 -1.60 36.75 13.35
N PRO A 475 -0.74 37.30 14.24
CA PRO A 475 -0.32 38.70 14.12
C PRO A 475 0.64 38.93 12.95
N SER A 476 1.51 37.96 12.69
CA SER A 476 2.61 38.09 11.74
C SER A 476 2.26 37.55 10.35
N LYS A 477 1.30 36.62 10.25
CA LYS A 477 1.01 35.93 8.99
C LYS A 477 -0.44 35.99 8.53
N LEU A 478 -1.36 35.55 9.37
CA LEU A 478 -2.73 35.23 8.93
C LEU A 478 -3.64 36.46 8.84
N ALA A 479 -3.29 37.58 9.49
CA ALA A 479 -4.13 38.79 9.50
C ALA A 479 -4.45 39.37 8.09
N GLN A 480 -3.57 39.16 7.11
CA GLN A 480 -3.79 39.56 5.70
C GLN A 480 -4.16 38.38 4.80
N MET A 481 -4.78 37.35 5.37
CA MET A 481 -5.27 36.17 4.65
C MET A 481 -6.77 36.01 4.88
N PHE A 482 -7.38 35.11 4.11
CA PHE A 482 -8.70 34.58 4.43
C PHE A 482 -8.61 33.08 4.71
N GLU A 483 -9.43 32.62 5.65
CA GLU A 483 -9.60 31.20 5.93
C GLU A 483 -10.52 30.58 4.89
N ILE A 484 -10.15 29.42 4.36
CA ILE A 484 -10.98 28.62 3.46
C ILE A 484 -11.29 27.25 4.06
N GLY A 485 -12.46 26.71 3.74
CA GLY A 485 -12.81 25.36 4.16
C GLY A 485 -14.13 24.87 3.57
N ARG A 486 -14.50 23.64 3.93
CA ARG A 486 -15.77 22.99 3.54
C ARG A 486 -16.06 23.10 2.04
N SER A 487 -15.01 22.93 1.25
CA SER A 487 -15.06 23.03 -0.19
C SER A 487 -15.61 21.76 -0.81
N PHE A 488 -16.49 21.90 -1.78
CA PHE A 488 -16.95 20.76 -2.58
C PHE A 488 -17.22 21.19 -4.02
N VAL A 489 -17.13 20.21 -4.92
CA VAL A 489 -17.69 20.26 -6.27
C VAL A 489 -18.73 19.17 -6.32
N ASP A 490 -19.95 19.52 -6.73
CA ASP A 490 -21.03 18.54 -6.81
C ASP A 490 -20.68 17.42 -7.78
N LYS A 491 -20.99 16.17 -7.42
CA LYS A 491 -20.64 14.96 -8.17
C LYS A 491 -21.02 15.03 -9.65
N ASP A 492 -22.14 15.69 -9.98
CA ASP A 492 -22.58 15.84 -11.37
C ASP A 492 -21.63 16.74 -12.17
N TYR A 493 -20.76 17.49 -11.51
CA TYR A 493 -19.76 18.40 -12.07
C TYR A 493 -18.31 17.93 -11.88
N GLN A 494 -18.08 16.89 -11.08
CA GLN A 494 -16.74 16.32 -10.92
C GLN A 494 -16.24 15.74 -12.25
N GLY A 495 -14.96 15.95 -12.55
CA GLY A 495 -14.37 15.58 -13.84
C GLY A 495 -14.78 16.45 -15.03
N ARG A 496 -15.70 17.42 -14.85
CA ARG A 496 -15.99 18.44 -15.87
C ARG A 496 -15.05 19.64 -15.71
N SER A 497 -14.60 20.18 -16.83
CA SER A 497 -13.48 21.14 -16.90
C SER A 497 -13.74 22.55 -16.36
N PHE A 498 -14.92 22.86 -15.79
CA PHE A 498 -15.30 24.26 -15.51
C PHE A 498 -15.60 24.58 -14.04
N ALA A 499 -16.12 23.68 -13.23
CA ALA A 499 -16.55 24.01 -11.86
C ALA A 499 -15.36 24.37 -10.95
N LEU A 500 -14.34 23.51 -10.91
CA LEU A 500 -13.15 23.72 -10.09
C LEU A 500 -12.33 24.94 -10.55
N PRO A 501 -12.06 25.14 -11.87
CA PRO A 501 -11.43 26.39 -12.33
C PRO A 501 -12.25 27.64 -11.99
N THR A 502 -13.59 27.59 -12.03
CA THR A 502 -14.44 28.72 -11.64
C THR A 502 -14.30 29.04 -10.15
N LEU A 503 -14.22 28.02 -9.28
CA LEU A 503 -13.96 28.22 -7.85
C LEU A 503 -12.64 28.93 -7.61
N PHE A 504 -11.55 28.44 -8.22
CA PHE A 504 -10.24 29.07 -8.07
C PHE A 504 -10.19 30.47 -8.68
N GLY A 505 -10.87 30.70 -9.81
CA GLY A 505 -11.03 32.04 -10.40
C GLY A 505 -11.75 33.00 -9.44
N GLY A 506 -12.76 32.52 -8.71
CA GLY A 506 -13.42 33.29 -7.65
C GLY A 506 -12.47 33.68 -6.51
N LEU A 507 -11.70 32.73 -5.98
CA LEU A 507 -10.68 32.99 -4.93
C LEU A 507 -9.61 33.96 -5.42
N ALA A 508 -9.17 33.81 -6.67
CA ALA A 508 -8.22 34.71 -7.31
C ALA A 508 -8.76 36.14 -7.43
N LYS A 509 -10.05 36.32 -7.74
CA LYS A 509 -10.67 37.64 -7.80
C LYS A 509 -10.74 38.30 -6.42
N ILE A 510 -10.95 37.55 -5.34
CA ILE A 510 -10.85 38.08 -3.97
C ILE A 510 -9.43 38.60 -3.72
N LEU A 511 -8.40 37.83 -4.08
CA LEU A 511 -6.99 38.21 -3.89
C LEU A 511 -6.61 39.46 -4.70
N ALA A 512 -7.00 39.52 -5.97
CA ALA A 512 -6.61 40.60 -6.87
C ALA A 512 -7.38 41.91 -6.62
N PHE A 513 -8.69 41.84 -6.36
CA PHE A 513 -9.56 43.02 -6.42
C PHE A 513 -10.03 43.56 -5.07
N GLU A 514 -9.99 42.77 -3.99
CA GLU A 514 -10.17 43.34 -2.64
C GLU A 514 -8.89 44.05 -2.16
N GLY A 515 -7.73 43.74 -2.76
CA GLY A 515 -6.47 44.48 -2.59
C GLY A 515 -5.88 44.49 -1.17
N LYS A 516 -6.41 43.67 -0.26
CA LYS A 516 -6.00 43.57 1.15
C LYS A 516 -5.48 42.18 1.56
N TYR A 517 -5.74 41.16 0.76
CA TYR A 517 -5.36 39.77 1.06
C TYR A 517 -4.20 39.31 0.16
N ARG A 518 -3.21 38.66 0.77
CA ARG A 518 -2.05 38.09 0.05
C ARG A 518 -2.15 36.59 -0.21
N GLY A 519 -3.09 35.92 0.41
CA GLY A 519 -3.20 34.48 0.37
C GLY A 519 -4.31 33.93 1.26
N PHE A 520 -4.27 32.63 1.48
CA PHE A 520 -5.28 31.91 2.23
C PHE A 520 -4.68 30.76 3.03
N PHE A 521 -5.43 30.30 4.02
CA PHE A 521 -5.11 29.09 4.78
C PHE A 521 -6.39 28.32 5.08
N GLY A 522 -6.29 27.04 5.42
CA GLY A 522 -7.47 26.21 5.65
C GLY A 522 -7.13 24.76 5.89
N ALA A 523 -8.14 23.93 6.11
CA ALA A 523 -7.98 22.48 6.21
C ALA A 523 -8.25 21.81 4.86
N VAL A 524 -7.39 20.88 4.47
CA VAL A 524 -7.63 19.91 3.39
C VAL A 524 -7.71 18.51 3.98
N SER A 525 -8.73 17.75 3.58
CA SER A 525 -9.05 16.48 4.23
C SER A 525 -8.59 15.28 3.42
N VAL A 526 -8.21 14.21 4.15
CA VAL A 526 -8.00 12.86 3.65
C VAL A 526 -8.99 11.95 4.37
N SER A 527 -9.96 11.37 3.64
CA SER A 527 -10.94 10.44 4.20
C SER A 527 -10.30 9.29 4.99
N ASN A 528 -10.96 8.90 6.08
CA ASN A 528 -10.59 7.71 6.84
C ASN A 528 -10.93 6.38 6.16
N GLU A 529 -11.66 6.39 5.04
CA GLU A 529 -11.89 5.19 4.20
C GLU A 529 -10.60 4.72 3.51
N PHE A 530 -9.60 5.60 3.34
CA PHE A 530 -8.27 5.18 2.91
C PHE A 530 -7.63 4.26 3.94
N THR A 531 -6.89 3.26 3.46
CA THR A 531 -6.08 2.39 4.32
C THR A 531 -5.09 3.20 5.17
N PRO A 532 -4.77 2.75 6.39
CA PRO A 532 -3.68 3.28 7.21
C PRO A 532 -2.39 3.55 6.43
N VAL A 533 -1.97 2.63 5.55
CA VAL A 533 -0.79 2.81 4.70
C VAL A 533 -0.98 3.98 3.72
N SER A 534 -2.10 4.06 3.01
CA SER A 534 -2.38 5.16 2.08
C SER A 534 -2.39 6.52 2.79
N LYS A 535 -3.04 6.63 3.95
CA LYS A 535 -3.04 7.86 4.74
C LYS A 535 -1.63 8.26 5.16
N ALA A 536 -0.83 7.30 5.63
CA ALA A 536 0.56 7.56 6.00
C ALA A 536 1.40 8.06 4.80
N LEU A 537 1.25 7.44 3.63
CA LEU A 537 1.96 7.84 2.41
C LEU A 537 1.54 9.24 1.94
N ILE A 538 0.24 9.54 1.91
CA ILE A 538 -0.28 10.86 1.50
C ILE A 538 0.25 11.95 2.44
N LEU A 539 0.14 11.76 3.76
CA LEU A 539 0.59 12.72 4.75
C LEU A 539 2.10 12.96 4.67
N LYS A 540 2.91 11.90 4.56
CA LYS A 540 4.37 12.02 4.42
C LYS A 540 4.76 12.73 3.12
N TRP A 541 4.09 12.42 2.01
CA TRP A 541 4.33 13.09 0.74
C TRP A 541 4.00 14.58 0.80
N ALA A 542 2.89 14.94 1.45
CA ALA A 542 2.46 16.32 1.68
C ALA A 542 3.37 17.07 2.66
N ALA A 543 3.88 16.40 3.70
CA ALA A 543 4.78 16.98 4.69
C ALA A 543 6.11 17.49 4.09
N ARG A 544 6.53 16.99 2.91
CA ARG A 544 7.69 17.54 2.18
C ARG A 544 7.51 19.00 1.77
N TYR A 545 6.27 19.47 1.71
CA TYR A 545 5.91 20.85 1.40
C TYR A 545 5.67 21.69 2.66
N ALA A 546 5.99 21.20 3.87
CA ALA A 546 5.79 21.98 5.10
C ALA A 546 6.55 23.31 5.12
N GLY A 547 7.77 23.32 4.55
CA GLY A 547 8.69 24.46 4.57
C GLY A 547 9.35 24.68 5.93
N ASP A 548 10.65 24.97 5.93
CA ASP A 548 11.48 25.01 7.15
C ASP A 548 11.12 26.13 8.13
N LYS A 549 10.44 27.20 7.66
CA LYS A 549 10.23 28.43 8.46
C LYS A 549 9.04 28.38 9.41
N ASP A 550 8.06 27.50 9.18
CA ASP A 550 6.79 27.48 9.92
C ASP A 550 6.39 26.10 10.46
N TYR A 551 7.11 25.04 10.08
CA TYR A 551 6.83 23.70 10.59
C TYR A 551 7.08 23.61 12.11
N GLY A 552 6.10 23.08 12.85
CA GLY A 552 6.15 22.99 14.32
C GLY A 552 5.73 24.26 15.07
N THR A 553 5.35 25.34 14.38
CA THR A 553 4.77 26.54 15.01
C THR A 553 3.29 26.38 15.36
N VAL A 554 2.63 25.40 14.75
CA VAL A 554 1.22 25.07 14.95
C VAL A 554 1.13 23.82 15.82
N SER A 555 0.40 23.90 16.93
CA SER A 555 0.08 22.72 17.74
C SER A 555 -1.12 21.97 17.17
N VAL A 556 -1.16 20.67 17.38
CA VAL A 556 -2.21 19.75 16.92
C VAL A 556 -2.94 19.18 18.14
N LYS A 557 -4.26 19.03 18.07
CA LYS A 557 -5.06 18.49 19.19
C LYS A 557 -5.02 16.97 19.22
N THR A 558 -5.19 16.33 18.07
CA THR A 558 -5.22 14.87 17.91
C THR A 558 -4.28 14.45 16.79
N PRO A 559 -2.97 14.27 17.06
CA PRO A 559 -2.00 13.86 16.05
C PRO A 559 -2.37 12.51 15.43
N PRO A 560 -2.41 12.38 14.09
CA PRO A 560 -2.77 11.13 13.43
C PRO A 560 -1.71 10.06 13.69
N ARG A 561 -2.16 8.82 13.93
CA ARG A 561 -1.30 7.63 14.08
C ARG A 561 -1.89 6.47 13.30
N PHE A 562 -1.07 5.85 12.47
CA PHE A 562 -1.48 4.74 11.62
C PHE A 562 -0.71 3.48 12.02
N LYS A 563 -1.45 2.40 12.25
CA LYS A 563 -0.84 1.09 12.48
C LYS A 563 -0.62 0.43 11.13
N THR A 564 0.63 0.30 10.71
CA THR A 564 0.99 -0.34 9.44
C THR A 564 1.97 -1.50 9.68
N ARG A 565 2.13 -2.39 8.69
CA ARG A 565 3.16 -3.44 8.70
C ARG A 565 4.57 -2.90 8.42
N LEU A 566 4.65 -1.69 7.87
CA LEU A 566 5.90 -1.02 7.52
C LEU A 566 6.33 -0.08 8.64
N THR A 567 7.64 0.09 8.78
CA THR A 567 8.21 1.09 9.68
C THR A 567 8.10 2.50 9.09
N GLU A 568 8.17 3.53 9.92
CA GLU A 568 8.19 4.93 9.47
C GLU A 568 9.29 5.18 8.43
N ALA A 569 10.49 4.63 8.65
CA ALA A 569 11.62 4.75 7.73
C ALA A 569 11.41 4.06 6.38
N GLU A 570 10.64 2.95 6.34
CA GLU A 570 10.27 2.28 5.09
C GLU A 570 9.22 3.08 4.32
N LEU A 571 8.27 3.71 5.01
CA LEU A 571 7.30 4.62 4.41
C LEU A 571 7.97 5.89 3.86
N ASP A 572 8.89 6.49 4.61
CA ASP A 572 9.69 7.64 4.16
C ASP A 572 10.48 7.30 2.90
N TYR A 573 11.12 6.13 2.90
CA TYR A 573 11.83 5.62 1.73
C TYR A 573 10.94 5.47 0.49
N LEU A 574 9.71 4.94 0.64
CA LEU A 574 8.77 4.82 -0.49
C LEU A 574 8.38 6.18 -1.08
N VAL A 575 8.15 7.17 -0.22
CA VAL A 575 7.83 8.55 -0.61
C VAL A 575 9.02 9.21 -1.29
N GLU A 576 10.24 9.02 -0.77
CA GLU A 576 11.48 9.51 -1.37
C GLU A 576 11.67 8.97 -2.80
N LYS A 577 11.40 7.68 -2.99
CA LYS A 577 11.51 7.00 -4.31
C LYS A 577 10.30 7.22 -5.23
N SER A 578 9.31 7.99 -4.79
CA SER A 578 8.07 8.28 -5.52
C SER A 578 7.75 9.78 -5.44
N PRO A 579 8.64 10.66 -5.93
CA PRO A 579 8.55 12.09 -5.66
C PRO A 579 7.35 12.77 -6.33
N THR A 580 6.90 12.27 -7.48
CA THR A 580 5.79 12.85 -8.24
C THR A 580 4.43 12.42 -7.68
N ILE A 581 3.37 13.20 -7.97
CA ILE A 581 2.01 12.83 -7.58
C ILE A 581 1.54 11.56 -8.31
N GLN A 582 2.00 11.33 -9.54
CA GLN A 582 1.69 10.14 -10.33
C GLN A 582 2.27 8.89 -9.67
N GLU A 583 3.54 8.94 -9.26
CA GLU A 583 4.18 7.81 -8.56
C GLU A 583 3.55 7.58 -7.17
N LEU A 584 3.18 8.63 -6.44
CA LEU A 584 2.40 8.46 -5.20
C LEU A 584 1.09 7.74 -5.47
N ASN A 585 0.32 8.18 -6.48
CA ASN A 585 -0.97 7.56 -6.81
C ASN A 585 -0.83 6.07 -7.17
N GLN A 586 0.27 5.66 -7.80
CA GLN A 586 0.57 4.24 -8.03
C GLN A 586 0.76 3.45 -6.72
N LEU A 587 1.37 4.06 -5.69
CA LEU A 587 1.45 3.44 -4.36
C LEU A 587 0.07 3.35 -3.70
N ILE A 588 -0.73 4.42 -3.80
CA ILE A 588 -2.08 4.46 -3.24
C ILE A 588 -2.98 3.41 -3.91
N GLU A 589 -2.94 3.31 -5.23
CA GLU A 589 -3.70 2.30 -5.97
C GLU A 589 -3.38 0.87 -5.51
N ALA A 590 -2.09 0.57 -5.33
CA ALA A 590 -1.64 -0.72 -4.81
C ALA A 590 -2.08 -0.97 -3.36
N ALA A 591 -1.96 0.03 -2.49
CA ALA A 591 -2.34 -0.08 -1.08
C ALA A 591 -3.86 -0.23 -0.88
N GLU A 592 -4.65 0.46 -1.70
CA GLU A 592 -6.13 0.38 -1.69
C GLU A 592 -6.66 -0.86 -2.43
N GLY A 593 -5.87 -1.43 -3.34
CA GLY A 593 -6.26 -2.62 -4.12
C GLY A 593 -7.44 -2.37 -5.04
N ARG A 594 -7.65 -1.14 -5.51
CA ARG A 594 -8.76 -0.77 -6.41
C ARG A 594 -8.24 0.13 -7.54
N PRO A 595 -8.49 -0.20 -8.82
CA PRO A 595 -8.03 0.62 -9.94
C PRO A 595 -8.50 2.07 -9.83
N GLY A 596 -7.61 3.03 -10.11
CA GLY A 596 -7.90 4.46 -10.09
C GLY A 596 -7.99 5.09 -8.69
N ALA A 597 -7.70 4.36 -7.61
CA ALA A 597 -7.50 4.96 -6.30
C ALA A 597 -6.34 5.96 -6.34
N ARG A 598 -6.59 7.15 -5.82
CA ARG A 598 -5.65 8.28 -5.90
C ARG A 598 -5.80 9.21 -4.72
N THR A 599 -4.76 10.00 -4.52
CA THR A 599 -4.73 11.12 -3.55
C THR A 599 -5.92 12.07 -3.79
N PRO A 600 -6.51 12.66 -2.74
CA PRO A 600 -7.54 13.69 -2.87
C PRO A 600 -7.14 14.81 -3.85
N GLN A 601 -8.05 15.20 -4.74
CA GLN A 601 -7.74 16.10 -5.88
C GLN A 601 -7.22 17.48 -5.46
N LEU A 602 -7.61 17.96 -4.28
CA LEU A 602 -7.17 19.26 -3.78
C LEU A 602 -5.70 19.28 -3.35
N ILE A 603 -5.14 18.16 -2.88
CA ILE A 603 -3.75 18.10 -2.43
C ILE A 603 -2.76 18.52 -3.53
N PRO A 604 -2.77 17.93 -4.74
CA PRO A 604 -1.84 18.36 -5.80
C PRO A 604 -2.08 19.79 -6.28
N ILE A 605 -3.33 20.27 -6.24
CA ILE A 605 -3.66 21.66 -6.60
C ILE A 605 -3.06 22.63 -5.58
N TYR A 606 -3.18 22.33 -4.29
CA TYR A 606 -2.58 23.13 -3.23
C TYR A 606 -1.04 23.13 -3.32
N VAL A 607 -0.43 21.99 -3.64
CA VAL A 607 1.02 21.93 -3.92
C VAL A 607 1.40 22.85 -5.09
N GLU A 608 0.63 22.83 -6.18
CA GLU A 608 0.87 23.74 -7.32
C GLU A 608 0.70 25.22 -6.93
N LEU A 609 -0.24 25.52 -6.03
CA LEU A 609 -0.44 26.84 -5.43
C LEU A 609 0.60 27.19 -4.35
N GLY A 610 1.73 26.47 -4.29
CA GLY A 610 2.80 26.74 -3.33
C GLY A 610 2.35 26.59 -1.87
N SER A 611 1.28 25.84 -1.62
CA SER A 611 0.78 25.63 -0.26
C SER A 611 1.80 24.91 0.59
N ARG A 612 1.97 25.42 1.80
CA ARG A 612 2.71 24.75 2.85
C ARG A 612 1.78 23.94 3.75
N PHE A 613 2.14 22.69 4.01
CA PHE A 613 1.39 21.79 4.90
C PHE A 613 1.97 21.88 6.31
N LEU A 614 1.32 22.65 7.17
CA LEU A 614 1.87 23.06 8.46
C LEU A 614 1.71 22.00 9.55
N ALA A 615 0.61 21.25 9.52
CA ALA A 615 0.24 20.28 10.54
C ALA A 615 -0.87 19.34 10.03
N PHE A 616 -1.05 18.20 10.70
CA PHE A 616 -2.14 17.25 10.43
C PHE A 616 -2.86 16.86 11.73
N ASP A 617 -4.19 16.87 11.74
CA ASP A 617 -5.05 16.52 12.87
C ASP A 617 -6.07 15.44 12.46
N GLN A 618 -6.46 14.58 13.39
CA GLN A 618 -7.47 13.56 13.16
C GLN A 618 -8.86 14.09 13.56
N ASP A 619 -9.73 14.35 12.56
CA ASP A 619 -11.14 14.66 12.78
C ASP A 619 -11.99 13.38 12.72
N MET A 620 -12.26 12.80 13.89
CA MET A 620 -13.11 11.61 13.99
C MET A 620 -14.60 11.92 13.74
N ALA A 621 -15.05 13.16 13.95
CA ALA A 621 -16.45 13.53 13.75
C ALA A 621 -16.80 13.63 12.26
N PHE A 622 -15.83 14.04 11.45
CA PHE A 622 -15.97 14.15 10.00
C PHE A 622 -15.39 12.95 9.22
N ASN A 623 -14.80 11.99 9.94
CA ASN A 623 -14.15 10.81 9.40
C ASN A 623 -12.96 11.13 8.47
N THR A 624 -12.10 12.05 8.89
CA THR A 624 -10.95 12.52 8.09
C THR A 624 -9.67 12.65 8.92
N VAL A 625 -8.56 12.77 8.20
CA VAL A 625 -7.34 13.40 8.68
C VAL A 625 -7.20 14.72 7.93
N ASP A 626 -7.17 15.82 8.66
CA ASP A 626 -7.15 17.17 8.11
C ASP A 626 -5.73 17.73 8.15
N GLY A 627 -5.25 18.22 7.01
CA GLY A 627 -3.99 18.95 6.88
C GLY A 627 -4.22 20.46 6.85
N LEU A 628 -3.57 21.20 7.76
CA LEU A 628 -3.57 22.66 7.71
C LEU A 628 -2.63 23.12 6.60
N ILE A 629 -3.20 23.82 5.62
CA ILE A 629 -2.46 24.43 4.52
C ILE A 629 -2.36 25.94 4.68
N LEU A 630 -1.29 26.54 4.15
CA LEU A 630 -1.12 27.98 3.99
C LEU A 630 -0.50 28.29 2.63
N SER A 631 -1.18 29.10 1.83
CA SER A 631 -0.70 29.63 0.54
C SER A 631 -0.46 31.13 0.63
N ASP A 632 0.77 31.58 0.41
CA ASP A 632 1.08 33.00 0.18
C ASP A 632 1.31 33.20 -1.33
N ILE A 633 0.36 33.87 -1.98
CA ILE A 633 0.33 33.98 -3.45
C ILE A 633 1.45 34.89 -3.99
N ARG A 634 2.05 35.68 -3.10
CA ARG A 634 3.25 36.47 -3.42
C ARG A 634 4.47 35.60 -3.68
N GLU A 635 4.51 34.40 -3.12
CA GLU A 635 5.62 33.44 -3.28
C GLU A 635 5.54 32.64 -4.59
N LEU A 636 4.44 32.77 -5.35
CA LEU A 636 4.26 32.07 -6.62
C LEU A 636 5.08 32.72 -7.74
N THR A 637 5.29 31.98 -8.83
CA THR A 637 5.84 32.56 -10.07
C THR A 637 4.74 33.26 -10.85
N HIS A 638 5.11 34.22 -11.70
CA HIS A 638 4.16 34.93 -12.56
C HIS A 638 3.29 33.99 -13.41
N PRO A 639 3.84 32.95 -14.09
CA PRO A 639 3.00 32.00 -14.85
C PRO A 639 1.95 31.27 -14.02
N VAL A 640 2.27 30.92 -12.77
CA VAL A 640 1.30 30.27 -11.87
C VAL A 640 0.23 31.28 -11.44
N ARG A 641 0.58 32.54 -11.15
CA ARG A 641 -0.42 33.58 -10.88
C ARG A 641 -1.35 33.79 -12.06
N VAL A 642 -0.82 33.90 -13.29
CA VAL A 642 -1.63 34.05 -14.51
C VAL A 642 -2.58 32.88 -14.71
N LYS A 643 -2.14 31.63 -14.46
CA LYS A 643 -2.99 30.44 -14.56
C LYS A 643 -4.27 30.55 -13.73
N TYR A 644 -4.18 31.11 -12.52
CA TYR A 644 -5.31 31.16 -11.57
C TYR A 644 -6.04 32.51 -11.54
N MET A 645 -5.33 33.61 -11.81
CA MET A 645 -5.86 34.98 -11.73
C MET A 645 -6.20 35.60 -13.10
N GLY A 646 -5.71 34.99 -14.19
CA GLY A 646 -5.62 35.64 -15.49
C GLY A 646 -4.53 36.72 -15.52
N GLU A 647 -4.18 37.17 -16.72
CA GLU A 647 -3.13 38.16 -16.96
C GLU A 647 -3.36 39.47 -16.19
N GLU A 648 -4.56 40.03 -16.31
CA GLU A 648 -4.94 41.27 -15.64
C GLU A 648 -4.93 41.12 -14.12
N GLY A 649 -5.46 40.01 -13.61
CA GLY A 649 -5.52 39.75 -12.17
C GLY A 649 -4.13 39.59 -11.56
N ALA A 650 -3.24 38.88 -12.25
CA ALA A 650 -1.85 38.73 -11.85
C ALA A 650 -1.13 40.07 -11.79
N ARG A 651 -1.25 40.89 -12.85
CA ARG A 651 -0.65 42.23 -12.92
C ARG A 651 -1.13 43.14 -11.79
N VAL A 652 -2.44 43.18 -11.52
CA VAL A 652 -3.02 43.98 -10.43
C VAL A 652 -2.49 43.52 -9.07
N PHE A 653 -2.42 42.21 -8.85
CA PHE A 653 -1.90 41.63 -7.61
C PHE A 653 -0.40 41.95 -7.43
N GLU A 654 0.41 41.77 -8.47
CA GLU A 654 1.86 42.03 -8.46
C GLU A 654 2.17 43.50 -8.19
N GLN A 655 1.46 44.42 -8.86
CA GLN A 655 1.57 45.85 -8.61
C GLN A 655 1.21 46.22 -7.17
N LYS A 656 0.17 45.60 -6.60
CA LYS A 656 -0.27 45.86 -5.23
C LYS A 656 0.79 45.45 -4.20
N TRP A 657 1.46 44.33 -4.43
CA TRP A 657 2.41 43.73 -3.50
C TRP A 657 3.87 44.04 -3.82
N ASN A 658 4.13 44.94 -4.77
CA ASN A 658 5.46 45.32 -5.25
C ASN A 658 6.32 44.10 -5.64
N LEU A 659 5.68 43.14 -6.31
CA LEU A 659 6.34 41.97 -6.87
C LEU A 659 6.78 42.37 -8.29
N GLY A 660 8.01 42.87 -8.43
CA GLY A 660 8.59 43.11 -9.76
C GLY A 660 8.75 41.79 -10.54
N GLU A 661 8.85 41.89 -11.86
CA GLU A 661 9.20 40.77 -12.75
C GLU A 661 10.55 40.13 -12.37
#